data_AF-A0A7S1X2X9-F1
#
_entry.id   AF-A0A7S1X2X9-F1
#
_cell.length_a   1.000
_cell.length_b   1.000
_cell.length_c   1.000
_cell.angle_alpha   90.00
_cell.angle_beta   90.00
_cell.angle_gamma   90.00
#
_symmetry.space_group_name_H-M   'P 1'
#
loop_
_entity.id
_entity.type
_entity.pdbx_description
1 polymer ?
#
loop_
_entity_poly.entity_id
_entity_poly.type
_entity_poly.pdbx_seq_one_letter_code
_entity_poly.pdbx_strand_id
1 'polypeptide(L)'
;MVSLAVVVMDCPILTKGPAPDHMLALVDNLVEAMAQTFCGYLVPYTGVNWKLPHVVFMTPLNAVRFCSALQLALLHVPWEIEDQKFQDPVQLTVMGRAVFQGPRVSMLVAHLPPDSYKWISIAQKSRTRGQMAASIAFQRTSISSGSEPSFRSTRPHVMLSDQVRNMMLRSAELDSAEKILTFVAPGQIVLTGPSWNVVADQMPDETRPIDLGTYSLVKFSQPLQLVEVQVRLMQEREFPPLPVNLKRRPGYYDAPGCENGIAYLMCKIKEPESQEPLLERAVQEWIELVLTLLPLFDGYECNRQQNGSFNLAFATIERAVCFAVTAQRRLIDAKMAMEVAALPGCEEITAADGMVIFRGLRVKMGLTFGVPQGKRPSAIGRADYQGPLLNTAAACVTVASPGQVLLGGSDDLLDGEGKVKEMTLNEPGWRPIHVEEMGTYQLRGVPNSVPLFTVSHPDLVQRCFTKLPGKIMSGSIGSSTGQTVWDEHAMGEPLRSTSTDKITANAFADAVQEAMSCTTAKYRADESVEIQQIIGMGSFGKVYQGVWKGVTVAYKVVQYPASTMGSHEKFQTTAIMETAISASMSHPHIVQTYSYNIKPIYTKTSSQLKEVEVEAKDWNATANEREWAVRKEGSGSGQRAEGEAEPSVMVWEVQIIQEFCDHGSLRSVLSDKTFLKRNGHLDAGVMLKLAGDVARGMLHIHSMQIVHGDLKALNILVTGESSLTAKVADFGLSVRMEHDQTHVSGMHAGTLTHMAPEILMSGHLSKAADVYAFGILMYEVQTKQKAFKGVPMHQLTSDVCSKMRRPVFPPEAPIKWVELATRCWDHTPENRPTFAEIVRLIDEMKGLHAKGEFTPVAEGTNSSLQGLIYSISENDLQKCAIQEGEESETGELSEDDFSGTIDVAGMDGAA
;
A
#
# COMPACT_ATOMS: atom_id res chain seq x y z
N MET A 1 27.61 -7.89 19.50
CA MET A 1 26.38 -7.52 20.25
C MET A 1 25.35 -7.13 19.21
N VAL A 2 24.12 -7.64 19.34
CA VAL A 2 23.04 -7.42 18.37
C VAL A 2 22.00 -6.50 18.99
N SER A 3 21.17 -5.86 18.18
CA SER A 3 19.97 -5.23 18.72
C SER A 3 18.97 -6.31 19.16
N LEU A 4 18.21 -6.02 20.22
CA LEU A 4 17.16 -6.89 20.74
C LEU A 4 15.82 -6.15 20.80
N ALA A 5 14.73 -6.90 20.78
CA ALA A 5 13.40 -6.41 21.13
C ALA A 5 12.97 -7.09 22.42
N VAL A 6 12.42 -6.33 23.37
CA VAL A 6 11.88 -6.86 24.62
C VAL A 6 10.39 -6.59 24.69
N VAL A 7 9.63 -7.63 25.08
CA VAL A 7 8.22 -7.55 25.37
C VAL A 7 8.04 -7.55 26.87
N VAL A 8 7.55 -6.43 27.40
CA VAL A 8 7.22 -6.24 28.81
C VAL A 8 5.70 -6.43 28.95
N MET A 9 5.28 -7.26 29.91
CA MET A 9 3.89 -7.70 30.01
C MET A 9 3.34 -7.57 31.42
N ASP A 10 2.05 -7.25 31.52
CA ASP A 10 1.31 -7.19 32.78
C ASP A 10 -0.13 -7.67 32.58
N CYS A 11 -0.72 -8.28 33.60
CA CYS A 11 -2.11 -8.74 33.58
C CYS A 11 -2.82 -8.29 34.85
N PRO A 12 -3.38 -7.06 34.86
CA PRO A 12 -3.85 -6.43 36.09
C PRO A 12 -4.92 -7.21 36.84
N ILE A 13 -5.80 -7.95 36.15
CA ILE A 13 -6.88 -8.70 36.83
C ILE A 13 -6.34 -9.81 37.72
N LEU A 14 -5.20 -10.41 37.36
CA LEU A 14 -4.52 -11.46 38.12
C LEU A 14 -3.63 -10.89 39.24
N THR A 15 -3.51 -9.55 39.35
CA THR A 15 -2.77 -8.85 40.43
C THR A 15 -3.65 -8.39 41.59
N LYS A 16 -4.99 -8.38 41.44
CA LYS A 16 -5.93 -7.82 42.42
C LYS A 16 -6.24 -8.75 43.62
N GLY A 17 -5.80 -10.01 43.56
CA GLY A 17 -5.98 -11.02 44.60
C GLY A 17 -5.22 -12.31 44.26
N PRO A 18 -5.23 -13.35 45.11
CA PRO A 18 -4.61 -14.64 44.80
C PRO A 18 -5.44 -15.33 43.70
N ALA A 19 -5.07 -15.09 42.45
CA ALA A 19 -5.66 -15.79 41.34
C ALA A 19 -5.33 -17.30 41.41
N PRO A 20 -6.28 -18.19 41.05
CA PRO A 20 -6.09 -19.63 41.05
C PRO A 20 -4.81 -20.09 40.35
N ASP A 21 -4.06 -20.98 41.00
CA ASP A 21 -2.76 -21.49 40.51
C ASP A 21 -2.86 -22.08 39.09
N HIS A 22 -3.99 -22.70 38.73
CA HIS A 22 -4.18 -23.29 37.40
C HIS A 22 -4.29 -22.23 36.28
N MET A 23 -4.93 -21.08 36.53
CA MET A 23 -4.98 -20.00 35.54
C MET A 23 -3.63 -19.33 35.37
N LEU A 24 -2.88 -19.14 36.46
CA LEU A 24 -1.53 -18.60 36.41
C LEU A 24 -0.62 -19.52 35.60
N ALA A 25 -0.69 -20.83 35.86
CA ALA A 25 0.04 -21.84 35.10
C ALA A 25 -0.36 -21.85 33.62
N LEU A 26 -1.66 -21.71 33.30
CA LEU A 26 -2.13 -21.69 31.91
C LEU A 26 -1.59 -20.48 31.14
N VAL A 27 -1.67 -19.27 31.72
CA VAL A 27 -1.15 -18.06 31.08
C VAL A 27 0.37 -18.12 30.92
N ASP A 28 1.09 -18.60 31.93
CA ASP A 28 2.55 -18.74 31.88
C ASP A 28 2.98 -19.78 30.82
N ASN A 29 2.29 -20.93 30.77
CA ASN A 29 2.52 -21.96 29.74
C ASN A 29 2.24 -21.43 28.33
N LEU A 30 1.19 -20.61 28.14
CA LEU A 30 0.90 -19.97 26.86
C LEU A 30 2.02 -18.99 26.47
N VAL A 31 2.47 -18.17 27.41
CA VAL A 31 3.60 -17.25 27.19
C VAL A 31 4.86 -18.03 26.81
N GLU A 32 5.20 -19.09 27.53
CA GLU A 32 6.37 -19.92 27.25
C GLU A 32 6.27 -20.60 25.88
N ALA A 33 5.15 -21.25 25.58
CA ALA A 33 4.93 -21.95 24.32
C ALA A 33 4.96 -20.99 23.11
N MET A 34 4.35 -19.80 23.24
CA MET A 34 4.36 -18.79 22.18
C MET A 34 5.76 -18.19 22.04
N ALA A 35 6.45 -17.89 23.14
CA ALA A 35 7.83 -17.39 23.09
C ALA A 35 8.73 -18.37 22.33
N GLN A 36 8.67 -19.67 22.65
CA GLN A 36 9.43 -20.70 21.93
C GLN A 36 9.06 -20.76 20.44
N THR A 37 7.77 -20.69 20.11
CA THR A 37 7.27 -20.72 18.72
C THR A 37 7.82 -19.56 17.88
N PHE A 38 7.94 -18.37 18.47
CA PHE A 38 8.43 -17.16 17.78
C PHE A 38 9.92 -16.88 18.03
N CYS A 39 10.68 -17.88 18.50
CA CYS A 39 12.12 -17.78 18.76
C CYS A 39 12.47 -16.68 19.78
N GLY A 40 11.62 -16.52 20.79
CA GLY A 40 11.80 -15.63 21.93
C GLY A 40 12.40 -16.34 23.14
N TYR A 41 13.02 -15.55 24.00
CA TYR A 41 13.69 -16.01 25.21
C TYR A 41 13.07 -15.39 26.47
N LEU A 42 12.65 -16.21 27.43
CA LEU A 42 12.09 -15.72 28.69
C LEU A 42 13.18 -15.21 29.62
N VAL A 43 13.00 -14.00 30.15
CA VAL A 43 13.89 -13.40 31.14
C VAL A 43 13.17 -13.36 32.49
N PRO A 44 13.71 -14.03 33.53
CA PRO A 44 13.08 -14.04 34.85
C PRO A 44 13.01 -12.63 35.45
N TYR A 45 11.87 -12.29 36.04
CA TYR A 45 11.65 -11.01 36.73
C TYR A 45 11.38 -11.25 38.23
N THR A 46 12.01 -10.46 39.10
CA THR A 46 11.95 -10.64 40.58
C THR A 46 11.15 -9.55 41.30
N GLY A 47 10.22 -8.90 40.62
CA GLY A 47 9.38 -7.88 41.27
C GLY A 47 8.29 -8.47 42.18
N VAL A 48 7.82 -7.64 43.10
CA VAL A 48 6.90 -7.99 44.19
C VAL A 48 5.43 -8.08 43.73
N ASN A 49 5.12 -7.62 42.52
CA ASN A 49 3.80 -7.68 41.89
C ASN A 49 3.80 -8.71 40.76
N TRP A 50 2.67 -9.38 40.54
CA TRP A 50 2.52 -10.45 39.54
C TRP A 50 2.62 -9.89 38.11
N LYS A 51 3.85 -9.65 37.64
CA LYS A 51 4.19 -9.35 36.25
C LYS A 51 4.60 -10.64 35.56
N LEU A 52 4.09 -10.86 34.34
CA LEU A 52 4.51 -11.97 33.49
C LEU A 52 6.01 -11.85 33.14
N PRO A 53 6.70 -12.96 32.81
CA PRO A 53 8.11 -12.90 32.43
C PRO A 53 8.30 -12.00 31.19
N HIS A 54 9.41 -11.27 31.15
CA HIS A 54 9.77 -10.52 29.94
C HIS A 54 10.21 -11.49 28.86
N VAL A 55 9.89 -11.20 27.59
CA VAL A 55 10.33 -12.04 26.47
C VAL A 55 11.21 -11.23 25.53
N VAL A 56 12.38 -11.75 25.22
CA VAL A 56 13.40 -11.10 24.39
C VAL A 56 13.46 -11.77 23.03
N PHE A 57 13.52 -10.98 21.97
CA PHE A 57 13.59 -11.41 20.58
C PHE A 57 14.76 -10.76 19.86
N MET A 58 15.29 -11.42 18.83
CA MET A 58 16.33 -10.86 17.97
C MET A 58 15.80 -9.78 17.01
N THR A 59 14.48 -9.73 16.79
CA THR A 59 13.84 -8.74 15.92
C THR A 59 12.52 -8.24 16.54
N PRO A 60 12.18 -6.95 16.39
CA PRO A 60 10.88 -6.46 16.80
C PRO A 60 9.71 -7.11 16.04
N LEU A 61 9.92 -7.59 14.81
CA LEU A 61 8.90 -8.30 14.04
C LEU A 61 8.43 -9.60 14.74
N ASN A 62 9.37 -10.39 15.25
CA ASN A 62 9.02 -11.60 16.01
C ASN A 62 8.31 -11.26 17.32
N ALA A 63 8.71 -10.17 17.99
CA ALA A 63 8.02 -9.68 19.17
C ALA A 63 6.55 -9.31 18.88
N VAL A 64 6.29 -8.60 17.77
CA VAL A 64 4.92 -8.25 17.35
C VAL A 64 4.08 -9.48 17.00
N ARG A 65 4.67 -10.46 16.30
CA ARG A 65 4.01 -11.74 15.98
C ARG A 65 3.66 -12.53 17.25
N PHE A 66 4.59 -12.59 18.20
CA PHE A 66 4.35 -13.17 19.52
C PHE A 66 3.18 -12.49 20.24
N CYS A 67 3.18 -11.16 20.33
CA CYS A 67 2.10 -10.43 20.99
C CYS A 67 0.74 -10.70 20.32
N SER A 68 0.71 -10.68 18.98
CA SER A 68 -0.52 -10.92 18.21
C SER A 68 -1.06 -12.34 18.41
N ALA A 69 -0.17 -13.34 18.37
CA ALA A 69 -0.51 -14.74 18.57
C ALA A 69 -0.95 -15.03 20.01
N LEU A 70 -0.31 -14.43 21.01
CA LEU A 70 -0.69 -14.56 22.41
C LEU A 70 -2.11 -14.03 22.65
N GLN A 71 -2.47 -12.88 22.06
CA GLN A 71 -3.84 -12.36 22.18
C GLN A 71 -4.87 -13.29 21.52
N LEU A 72 -4.56 -13.83 20.34
CA LEU A 72 -5.44 -14.77 19.66
C LEU A 72 -5.60 -16.07 20.46
N ALA A 73 -4.50 -16.57 21.04
CA ALA A 73 -4.54 -17.76 21.89
C ALA A 73 -5.46 -17.55 23.09
N LEU A 74 -5.29 -16.44 23.84
CA LEU A 74 -6.13 -16.11 25.00
C LEU A 74 -7.62 -15.99 24.64
N LEU A 75 -7.93 -15.43 23.45
CA LEU A 75 -9.30 -15.32 22.94
C LEU A 75 -9.95 -16.69 22.69
N HIS A 76 -9.16 -17.71 22.32
CA HIS A 76 -9.65 -19.04 21.96
C HIS A 76 -9.56 -20.08 23.09
N VAL A 77 -9.00 -19.71 24.24
CA VAL A 77 -8.99 -20.58 25.42
C VAL A 77 -10.44 -20.82 25.89
N PRO A 78 -10.86 -22.08 26.12
CA PRO A 78 -12.16 -22.41 26.70
C PRO A 78 -12.11 -22.20 28.22
N TRP A 79 -12.23 -20.96 28.67
CA TRP A 79 -12.18 -20.63 30.10
C TRP A 79 -13.38 -21.23 30.87
N GLU A 80 -13.13 -21.79 32.05
CA GLU A 80 -14.16 -22.49 32.82
C GLU A 80 -15.10 -21.52 33.57
N ILE A 81 -16.24 -22.02 34.03
CA ILE A 81 -17.23 -21.22 34.79
C ILE A 81 -16.64 -20.74 36.12
N GLU A 82 -15.79 -21.55 36.77
CA GLU A 82 -15.13 -21.20 38.03
C GLU A 82 -14.12 -20.05 37.88
N ASP A 83 -13.60 -19.86 36.66
CA ASP A 83 -12.64 -18.81 36.32
C ASP A 83 -13.30 -17.44 36.12
N GLN A 84 -14.63 -17.36 36.03
CA GLN A 84 -15.36 -16.11 35.69
C GLN A 84 -15.08 -14.95 36.66
N LYS A 85 -14.67 -15.22 37.91
CA LYS A 85 -14.32 -14.19 38.91
C LYS A 85 -12.99 -13.49 38.63
N PHE A 86 -12.15 -14.05 37.77
CA PHE A 86 -10.81 -13.56 37.41
C PHE A 86 -10.67 -13.29 35.92
N GLN A 87 -11.77 -13.33 35.18
CA GLN A 87 -11.84 -12.97 33.78
C GLN A 87 -12.43 -11.57 33.60
N ASP A 88 -11.96 -10.87 32.58
CA ASP A 88 -12.64 -9.68 32.12
C ASP A 88 -13.94 -10.09 31.40
N PRO A 89 -15.00 -9.26 31.45
CA PRO A 89 -16.23 -9.53 30.72
C PRO A 89 -15.93 -9.76 29.24
N VAL A 90 -16.58 -10.78 28.67
CA VAL A 90 -16.56 -11.04 27.22
C VAL A 90 -17.09 -9.79 26.53
N GLN A 91 -16.30 -9.26 25.59
CA GLN A 91 -16.72 -8.15 24.75
C GLN A 91 -16.98 -8.67 23.36
N LEU A 92 -18.16 -8.35 22.83
CA LEU A 92 -18.59 -8.70 21.49
C LEU A 92 -18.62 -7.46 20.60
N THR A 93 -18.37 -7.65 19.31
CA THR A 93 -18.65 -6.64 18.29
C THR A 93 -20.15 -6.43 18.14
N VAL A 94 -20.53 -5.38 17.40
CA VAL A 94 -21.93 -5.14 16.99
C VAL A 94 -22.50 -6.35 16.21
N MET A 95 -21.64 -7.10 15.50
CA MET A 95 -22.01 -8.32 14.78
C MET A 95 -21.92 -9.60 15.63
N GLY A 96 -21.75 -9.49 16.96
CA GLY A 96 -21.76 -10.63 17.88
C GLY A 96 -20.45 -11.44 17.96
N ARG A 97 -19.35 -10.96 17.39
CA ARG A 97 -18.04 -11.64 17.43
C ARG A 97 -17.27 -11.27 18.70
N ALA A 98 -16.70 -12.25 19.40
CA ALA A 98 -15.84 -11.97 20.55
C ALA A 98 -14.54 -11.24 20.15
N VAL A 99 -14.24 -10.12 20.83
CA VAL A 99 -12.98 -9.35 20.71
C VAL A 99 -12.14 -9.39 21.98
N PHE A 100 -12.74 -9.79 23.10
CA PHE A 100 -12.06 -10.17 24.34
C PHE A 100 -12.75 -11.36 24.97
N GLN A 101 -11.95 -12.32 25.42
CA GLN A 101 -12.37 -13.46 26.22
C GLN A 101 -11.19 -13.83 27.14
N GLY A 102 -11.45 -13.99 28.44
CA GLY A 102 -10.41 -14.28 29.42
C GLY A 102 -9.63 -13.07 29.96
N PRO A 103 -8.49 -13.31 30.67
CA PRO A 103 -7.63 -12.29 31.22
C PRO A 103 -6.96 -11.43 30.14
N ARG A 104 -6.95 -10.11 30.34
CA ARG A 104 -6.35 -9.16 29.41
C ARG A 104 -4.89 -8.87 29.77
N VAL A 105 -3.99 -9.17 28.84
CA VAL A 105 -2.55 -8.90 28.98
C VAL A 105 -2.19 -7.59 28.28
N SER A 106 -1.68 -6.61 29.04
CA SER A 106 -1.02 -5.41 28.51
C SER A 106 0.36 -5.79 28.01
N MET A 107 0.73 -5.38 26.79
CA MET A 107 2.02 -5.72 26.20
C MET A 107 2.69 -4.50 25.58
N LEU A 108 3.96 -4.28 25.92
CA LEU A 108 4.79 -3.23 25.35
C LEU A 108 6.04 -3.81 24.69
N VAL A 109 6.26 -3.48 23.43
CA VAL A 109 7.45 -3.88 22.66
C VAL A 109 8.44 -2.71 22.58
N ALA A 110 9.59 -2.88 23.22
CA ALA A 110 10.67 -1.89 23.23
C ALA A 110 11.92 -2.41 22.50
N HIS A 111 12.59 -1.53 21.79
CA HIS A 111 13.84 -1.82 21.09
C HIS A 111 15.03 -1.49 22.00
N LEU A 112 15.98 -2.42 22.08
CA LEU A 112 17.23 -2.29 22.81
C LEU A 112 18.37 -2.22 21.78
N PRO A 113 19.00 -1.05 21.60
CA PRO A 113 20.17 -0.91 20.75
C PRO A 113 21.33 -1.79 21.21
N PRO A 114 22.30 -2.11 20.33
CA PRO A 114 23.57 -2.67 20.75
C PRO A 114 24.20 -1.80 21.87
N ASP A 115 24.84 -2.45 22.83
CA ASP A 115 25.55 -1.81 23.96
C ASP A 115 24.66 -1.08 24.99
N SER A 116 23.34 -1.01 24.80
CA SER A 116 22.42 -0.38 25.76
C SER A 116 22.05 -1.29 26.95
N TYR A 117 22.30 -2.59 26.82
CA TYR A 117 21.88 -3.61 27.77
C TYR A 117 23.05 -4.49 28.26
N LYS A 118 22.88 -5.06 29.46
CA LYS A 118 23.83 -6.02 30.05
C LYS A 118 23.09 -7.24 30.56
N TRP A 119 23.65 -8.41 30.27
CA TRP A 119 23.22 -9.65 30.90
C TRP A 119 23.94 -9.86 32.23
N ILE A 120 23.20 -10.23 33.27
CA ILE A 120 23.71 -10.39 34.64
C ILE A 120 23.31 -11.77 35.15
N SER A 121 24.29 -12.55 35.62
CA SER A 121 24.02 -13.82 36.30
C SER A 121 23.33 -13.58 37.65
N ILE A 122 22.25 -14.30 37.89
CA ILE A 122 21.59 -14.37 39.20
C ILE A 122 22.45 -15.28 40.08
N ALA A 123 23.06 -14.72 41.14
CA ALA A 123 23.73 -15.55 42.14
C ALA A 123 22.67 -16.36 42.91
N GLN A 124 22.82 -17.69 42.95
CA GLN A 124 22.03 -18.54 43.84
C GLN A 124 22.31 -18.12 45.29
N LYS A 125 21.43 -17.28 45.88
CA LYS A 125 21.36 -17.21 47.33
C LYS A 125 20.74 -18.52 47.78
N SER A 126 21.56 -19.41 48.32
CA SER A 126 21.12 -20.58 49.08
C SER A 126 20.30 -20.10 50.28
N ARG A 127 19.00 -19.93 50.09
CA ARG A 127 18.04 -19.79 51.18
C ARG A 127 17.07 -20.95 51.08
N THR A 128 17.40 -21.97 51.86
CA THR A 128 16.50 -22.97 52.45
C THR A 128 15.58 -23.71 51.47
N ARG A 129 16.04 -24.92 51.09
CA ARG A 129 15.20 -26.10 50.81
C ARG A 129 13.94 -26.06 51.67
N GLY A 130 12.81 -25.68 51.09
CA GLY A 130 11.53 -25.58 51.80
C GLY A 130 10.36 -25.15 50.92
N GLN A 131 10.60 -24.35 49.86
CA GLN A 131 9.50 -23.85 49.01
C GLN A 131 9.63 -24.14 47.50
N MET A 132 10.71 -24.79 47.05
CA MET A 132 10.85 -25.29 45.66
C MET A 132 10.74 -26.83 45.53
N ALA A 133 10.25 -27.52 46.57
CA ALA A 133 10.02 -28.97 46.52
C ALA A 133 8.59 -29.35 46.08
N ALA A 134 7.68 -28.39 45.94
CA ALA A 134 6.30 -28.66 45.57
C ALA A 134 6.08 -28.82 44.04
N SER A 135 6.90 -28.19 43.19
CA SER A 135 6.73 -28.28 41.72
C SER A 135 7.50 -29.42 41.05
N ILE A 136 8.43 -30.08 41.75
CA ILE A 136 9.27 -31.16 41.17
C ILE A 136 8.78 -32.56 41.56
N ALA A 137 7.87 -32.68 42.53
CA ALA A 137 7.38 -33.98 43.01
C ALA A 137 6.17 -34.54 42.23
N PHE A 138 5.57 -33.80 41.29
CA PHE A 138 4.38 -34.25 40.55
C PHE A 138 4.67 -34.92 39.20
N GLN A 139 5.94 -35.15 38.85
CA GLN A 139 6.35 -35.77 37.58
C GLN A 139 6.70 -37.26 37.66
N ARG A 140 6.48 -37.95 38.78
CA ARG A 140 6.64 -39.41 38.84
C ARG A 140 5.52 -40.06 39.63
N THR A 141 4.97 -41.14 39.05
CA THR A 141 3.80 -41.96 39.46
C THR A 141 2.46 -41.33 39.05
N SER A 142 1.61 -41.88 38.18
CA SER A 142 1.40 -43.26 37.72
C SER A 142 0.72 -43.30 36.34
N ILE A 143 1.33 -43.96 35.35
CA ILE A 143 0.61 -44.72 34.31
C ILE A 143 1.26 -46.11 34.32
N SER A 144 0.51 -47.08 34.84
CA SER A 144 0.74 -48.49 34.53
C SER A 144 -0.11 -48.88 33.33
N SER A 145 0.55 -49.46 32.34
CA SER A 145 0.04 -50.35 31.28
C SER A 145 -1.03 -49.81 30.32
N GLY A 146 -0.59 -49.51 29.08
CA GLY A 146 -1.47 -49.51 27.91
C GLY A 146 -0.93 -48.78 26.68
N SER A 147 -0.02 -49.41 25.93
CA SER A 147 0.28 -49.24 24.48
C SER A 147 0.45 -47.82 23.88
N GLU A 148 1.69 -47.51 23.49
CA GLU A 148 2.05 -46.43 22.53
C GLU A 148 1.56 -46.73 21.08
N PRO A 149 1.57 -45.73 20.18
CA PRO A 149 2.78 -45.51 19.38
C PRO A 149 3.29 -44.05 19.38
N SER A 150 4.62 -43.95 19.30
CA SER A 150 5.47 -42.77 19.43
C SER A 150 5.46 -41.82 18.22
N PHE A 151 5.19 -40.52 18.44
CA PHE A 151 5.56 -39.43 17.52
C PHE A 151 6.86 -38.77 17.99
N ARG A 152 7.99 -39.03 17.31
CA ARG A 152 9.25 -38.29 17.54
C ARG A 152 9.21 -36.96 16.79
N SER A 153 9.09 -35.88 17.54
CA SER A 153 9.28 -34.49 17.08
C SER A 153 10.76 -34.24 16.76
N THR A 154 11.12 -34.16 15.48
CA THR A 154 12.41 -33.63 15.01
C THR A 154 12.24 -32.19 14.57
N ARG A 155 12.37 -31.24 15.50
CA ARG A 155 12.72 -29.83 15.21
C ARG A 155 14.00 -29.49 15.96
N PRO A 156 14.92 -28.68 15.38
CA PRO A 156 16.12 -28.29 16.09
C PRO A 156 15.73 -27.34 17.23
N HIS A 157 15.66 -27.89 18.45
CA HIS A 157 15.70 -27.08 19.64
C HIS A 157 17.04 -26.36 19.66
N VAL A 158 17.02 -25.02 19.55
CA VAL A 158 18.15 -24.24 20.07
C VAL A 158 18.07 -24.35 21.60
N MET A 159 18.57 -25.44 22.16
CA MET A 159 18.89 -25.50 23.59
C MET A 159 20.07 -24.58 23.84
N LEU A 160 19.80 -23.32 24.17
CA LEU A 160 20.78 -22.55 24.94
C LEU A 160 20.86 -23.21 26.32
N SER A 161 22.08 -23.56 26.74
CA SER A 161 22.37 -24.31 27.97
C SER A 161 21.63 -23.76 29.21
N ASP A 162 21.39 -24.61 30.21
CA ASP A 162 20.80 -24.25 31.52
C ASP A 162 21.48 -23.05 32.21
N GLN A 163 22.67 -22.63 31.76
CA GLN A 163 23.36 -21.43 32.22
C GLN A 163 22.59 -20.13 31.92
N VAL A 164 21.84 -20.04 30.81
CA VAL A 164 21.13 -18.79 30.42
C VAL A 164 19.85 -18.59 31.24
N ARG A 165 19.21 -19.67 31.74
CA ARG A 165 18.01 -19.60 32.61
C ARG A 165 18.23 -18.79 33.89
N ASN A 166 19.48 -18.59 34.29
CA ASN A 166 19.89 -17.80 35.44
C ASN A 166 20.42 -16.40 35.07
N MET A 167 20.10 -15.87 33.90
CA MET A 167 20.55 -14.54 33.46
C MET A 167 19.39 -13.54 33.42
N MET A 168 19.60 -12.36 34.00
CA MET A 168 18.71 -11.21 33.92
C MET A 168 19.24 -10.20 32.90
N LEU A 169 18.32 -9.46 32.30
CA LEU A 169 18.62 -8.34 31.42
C LEU A 169 18.49 -7.02 32.21
N ARG A 170 19.49 -6.14 32.13
CA ARG A 170 19.39 -4.76 32.62
C ARG A 170 19.68 -3.78 31.51
N SER A 171 18.83 -2.77 31.38
CA SER A 171 18.90 -1.72 30.37
C SER A 171 18.12 -0.51 30.88
N ALA A 172 18.57 0.70 30.59
CA ALA A 172 17.78 1.90 30.92
C ALA A 172 16.45 1.92 30.14
N GLU A 173 16.46 1.41 28.91
CA GLU A 173 15.32 1.23 28.03
C GLU A 173 14.32 0.20 28.58
N LEU A 174 14.78 -0.87 29.24
CA LEU A 174 13.92 -1.86 29.90
C LEU A 174 13.22 -1.25 31.12
N ASP A 175 13.97 -0.55 31.97
CA ASP A 175 13.41 0.22 33.10
C ASP A 175 12.41 1.30 32.64
N SER A 176 12.54 1.74 31.39
CA SER A 176 11.67 2.73 30.78
C SER A 176 10.42 2.06 30.22
N ALA A 177 10.57 0.94 29.52
CA ALA A 177 9.48 0.10 29.02
C ALA A 177 8.55 -0.33 30.17
N GLU A 178 9.09 -0.72 31.33
CA GLU A 178 8.28 -1.06 32.50
C GLU A 178 7.44 0.10 33.04
N LYS A 179 7.92 1.34 32.93
CA LYS A 179 7.15 2.53 33.33
C LYS A 179 6.13 2.93 32.27
N ILE A 180 6.44 2.73 30.99
CA ILE A 180 5.49 2.97 29.91
C ILE A 180 4.33 1.98 30.02
N LEU A 181 4.61 0.72 30.35
CA LEU A 181 3.61 -0.34 30.50
C LEU A 181 2.50 0.03 31.49
N THR A 182 2.78 0.83 32.52
CA THR A 182 1.74 1.26 33.49
C THR A 182 0.67 2.16 32.86
N PHE A 183 0.92 2.70 31.67
CA PHE A 183 -0.04 3.48 30.90
C PHE A 183 -0.69 2.65 29.77
N VAL A 184 -0.22 1.42 29.51
CA VAL A 184 -0.78 0.52 28.48
C VAL A 184 -2.00 -0.19 29.03
N ALA A 185 -3.13 -0.05 28.35
CA ALA A 185 -4.39 -0.62 28.81
C ALA A 185 -4.39 -2.16 28.75
N PRO A 186 -5.14 -2.84 29.63
CA PRO A 186 -5.28 -4.31 29.58
C PRO A 186 -5.74 -4.78 28.21
N GLY A 187 -4.96 -5.66 27.58
CA GLY A 187 -5.26 -6.22 26.27
C GLY A 187 -4.80 -5.35 25.09
N GLN A 188 -4.06 -4.28 25.35
CA GLN A 188 -3.47 -3.42 24.31
C GLN A 188 -2.04 -3.89 23.97
N ILE A 189 -1.68 -3.84 22.69
CA ILE A 189 -0.30 -4.05 22.20
C ILE A 189 0.25 -2.69 21.78
N VAL A 190 1.31 -2.24 22.44
CA VAL A 190 1.95 -0.95 22.12
C VAL A 190 3.42 -1.18 21.76
N LEU A 191 3.88 -0.44 20.76
CA LEU A 191 5.26 -0.39 20.31
C LEU A 191 5.82 1.01 20.61
N THR A 192 7.07 1.06 21.02
CA THR A 192 7.83 2.32 21.01
C THR A 192 8.18 2.71 19.56
N GLY A 193 8.34 4.01 19.29
CA GLY A 193 8.73 4.53 17.97
C GLY A 193 9.95 3.83 17.35
N PRO A 194 11.05 3.61 18.11
CA PRO A 194 12.19 2.82 17.62
C PRO A 194 11.81 1.39 17.19
N SER A 195 10.95 0.70 17.95
CA SER A 195 10.44 -0.62 17.55
C SER A 195 9.59 -0.53 16.29
N TRP A 196 8.70 0.47 16.21
CA TRP A 196 7.82 0.71 15.07
C TRP A 196 8.60 0.96 13.78
N ASN A 197 9.62 1.81 13.82
CA ASN A 197 10.44 2.14 12.65
C ASN A 197 11.13 0.93 12.03
N VAL A 198 11.39 -0.13 12.81
CA VAL A 198 11.98 -1.38 12.30
C VAL A 198 10.94 -2.27 11.63
N VAL A 199 9.67 -2.20 12.04
CA VAL A 199 8.62 -3.12 11.58
C VAL A 199 7.60 -2.50 10.62
N ALA A 200 7.57 -1.18 10.49
CA ALA A 200 6.53 -0.45 9.74
C ALA A 200 6.29 -1.03 8.33
N ASP A 201 7.35 -1.36 7.60
CA ASP A 201 7.28 -1.91 6.23
C ASP A 201 7.11 -3.44 6.16
N GLN A 202 7.14 -4.12 7.31
CA GLN A 202 7.12 -5.58 7.43
C GLN A 202 5.93 -6.07 8.27
N MET A 203 5.00 -5.17 8.59
CA MET A 203 3.83 -5.50 9.39
C MET A 203 3.00 -6.60 8.68
N PRO A 204 2.55 -7.64 9.41
CA PRO A 204 1.66 -8.64 8.84
C PRO A 204 0.37 -7.99 8.30
N ASP A 205 -0.14 -8.48 7.17
CA ASP A 205 -1.44 -8.06 6.58
C ASP A 205 -2.63 -8.23 7.55
N GLU A 206 -2.44 -9.01 8.61
CA GLU A 206 -3.39 -9.29 9.67
C GLU A 206 -3.32 -8.30 10.84
N THR A 207 -2.50 -7.26 10.75
CA THR A 207 -2.36 -6.24 11.80
C THR A 207 -2.63 -4.85 11.25
N ARG A 208 -3.13 -3.95 12.10
CA ARG A 208 -3.40 -2.56 11.77
C ARG A 208 -2.69 -1.65 12.78
N PRO A 209 -1.79 -0.78 12.32
CA PRO A 209 -1.13 0.19 13.19
C PRO A 209 -2.05 1.37 13.48
N ILE A 210 -1.92 1.93 14.68
CA ILE A 210 -2.58 3.16 15.12
C ILE A 210 -1.53 4.02 15.83
N ASP A 211 -1.22 5.19 15.27
CA ASP A 211 -0.31 6.14 15.91
C ASP A 211 -1.01 6.75 17.13
N LEU A 212 -0.51 6.51 18.33
CA LEU A 212 -1.07 7.10 19.55
C LEU A 212 -0.56 8.53 19.79
N GLY A 213 0.44 8.96 19.01
CA GLY A 213 1.09 10.26 19.13
C GLY A 213 2.43 10.18 19.84
N THR A 214 2.98 11.35 20.17
CA THR A 214 4.29 11.49 20.81
C THR A 214 4.14 12.01 22.23
N TYR A 215 4.82 11.39 23.20
CA TYR A 215 4.66 11.70 24.63
C TYR A 215 6.00 12.05 25.30
N SER A 216 5.99 13.07 26.15
CA SER A 216 7.07 13.36 27.11
C SER A 216 6.74 12.69 28.44
N LEU A 217 7.12 11.43 28.56
CA LEU A 217 6.95 10.70 29.80
C LEU A 217 8.05 11.14 30.81
N VAL A 218 7.76 11.12 32.11
CA VAL A 218 8.68 11.68 33.12
C VAL A 218 9.90 10.75 33.25
N LYS A 219 11.11 11.28 32.99
CA LYS A 219 12.47 10.66 32.92
C LYS A 219 13.08 10.50 31.51
N PHE A 220 12.40 10.88 30.44
CA PHE A 220 13.00 10.87 29.09
C PHE A 220 13.59 12.23 28.73
N SER A 221 14.81 12.27 28.19
CA SER A 221 15.41 13.50 27.65
C SER A 221 14.73 13.96 26.35
N GLN A 222 14.02 13.05 25.65
CA GLN A 222 13.32 13.34 24.41
C GLN A 222 11.91 12.72 24.38
N PRO A 223 10.94 13.35 23.70
CA PRO A 223 9.60 12.78 23.47
C PRO A 223 9.65 11.46 22.70
N LEU A 224 8.79 10.50 23.04
CA LEU A 224 8.73 9.17 22.44
C LEU A 224 7.40 8.95 21.70
N GLN A 225 7.47 8.46 20.46
CA GLN A 225 6.28 8.01 19.73
C GLN A 225 5.80 6.67 20.26
N LEU A 226 4.48 6.49 20.37
CA LEU A 226 3.85 5.23 20.73
C LEU A 226 2.89 4.81 19.61
N VAL A 227 2.95 3.54 19.22
CA VAL A 227 2.11 2.97 18.15
C VAL A 227 1.39 1.75 18.68
N GLU A 228 0.07 1.74 18.62
CA GLU A 228 -0.75 0.57 18.92
C GLU A 228 -0.81 -0.35 17.70
N VAL A 229 -0.81 -1.65 17.96
CA VAL A 229 -1.00 -2.69 16.95
C VAL A 229 -2.27 -3.48 17.24
N GLN A 230 -3.24 -3.42 16.32
CA GLN A 230 -4.49 -4.16 16.43
C GLN A 230 -4.50 -5.38 15.50
N VAL A 231 -4.80 -6.56 16.05
CA VAL A 231 -5.02 -7.78 15.26
C VAL A 231 -6.34 -7.68 14.49
N ARG A 232 -6.37 -8.11 13.22
CA ARG A 232 -7.49 -7.97 12.27
C ARG A 232 -8.84 -8.44 12.82
N LEU A 233 -8.86 -9.55 13.53
CA LEU A 233 -10.08 -10.09 14.15
C LEU A 233 -10.59 -9.26 15.33
N MET A 234 -9.79 -8.31 15.84
CA MET A 234 -10.05 -7.54 17.05
C MET A 234 -9.86 -6.01 16.85
N GLN A 235 -10.05 -5.50 15.63
CA GLN A 235 -9.87 -4.07 15.29
C GLN A 235 -10.98 -3.13 15.81
N GLU A 236 -12.07 -3.67 16.35
CA GLU A 236 -13.18 -2.89 16.94
C GLU A 236 -12.95 -2.59 18.43
N ARG A 237 -11.73 -2.82 18.92
CA ARG A 237 -11.37 -2.53 20.30
C ARG A 237 -10.97 -1.07 20.44
N GLU A 238 -11.46 -0.44 21.50
CA GLU A 238 -11.05 0.90 21.92
C GLU A 238 -10.42 0.81 23.30
N PHE A 239 -9.32 1.55 23.47
CA PHE A 239 -8.59 1.61 24.72
C PHE A 239 -8.65 3.03 25.30
N PRO A 240 -8.63 3.18 26.63
CA PRO A 240 -8.57 4.49 27.26
C PRO A 240 -7.39 5.33 26.72
N PRO A 241 -7.61 6.63 26.46
CA PRO A 241 -6.54 7.48 25.95
C PRO A 241 -5.46 7.69 27.01
N LEU A 242 -4.20 7.73 26.57
CA LEU A 242 -3.07 8.09 27.42
C LEU A 242 -3.19 9.55 27.92
N PRO A 243 -2.57 9.90 29.06
CA PRO A 243 -2.69 11.23 29.67
C PRO A 243 -2.33 12.38 28.72
N VAL A 244 -3.28 13.29 28.49
CA VAL A 244 -3.17 14.40 27.52
C VAL A 244 -2.05 15.37 27.90
N ASN A 245 -1.81 15.60 29.19
CA ASN A 245 -0.76 16.50 29.69
C ASN A 245 0.67 16.04 29.37
N LEU A 246 0.86 14.77 29.01
CA LEU A 246 2.15 14.23 28.58
C LEU A 246 2.30 14.24 27.06
N LYS A 247 1.23 14.50 26.30
CA LYS A 247 1.23 14.47 24.84
C LYS A 247 1.90 15.72 24.26
N ARG A 248 2.79 15.51 23.29
CA ARG A 248 3.52 16.54 22.54
C ARG A 248 3.06 16.64 21.09
N ARG A 249 2.65 15.52 20.49
CA ARG A 249 2.12 15.46 19.13
C ARG A 249 0.84 14.60 19.11
N PRO A 250 -0.22 15.05 18.42
CA PRO A 250 -1.47 14.29 18.32
C PRO A 250 -1.31 12.99 17.54
N GLY A 251 -2.00 11.94 17.98
CA GLY A 251 -2.16 10.65 17.32
C GLY A 251 -3.50 10.50 16.61
N TYR A 252 -3.81 9.31 16.10
CA TYR A 252 -5.03 8.97 15.36
C TYR A 252 -6.32 9.41 16.06
N TYR A 253 -6.43 9.13 17.37
CA TYR A 253 -7.63 9.43 18.15
C TYR A 253 -7.83 10.92 18.43
N ASP A 254 -6.78 11.75 18.29
CA ASP A 254 -6.86 13.20 18.44
C ASP A 254 -7.29 13.90 17.14
N ALA A 255 -7.33 13.17 16.02
CA ALA A 255 -7.77 13.74 14.75
C ALA A 255 -9.27 14.08 14.81
N PRO A 256 -9.70 15.21 14.20
CA PRO A 256 -11.10 15.63 14.17
C PRO A 256 -12.08 14.49 13.84
N GLY A 257 -13.21 14.45 14.57
CA GLY A 257 -14.28 13.50 14.33
C GLY A 257 -15.04 13.79 13.02
N CYS A 258 -15.71 12.78 12.47
CA CYS A 258 -16.46 12.95 11.22
C CYS A 258 -17.85 13.57 11.46
N GLU A 259 -18.38 13.43 12.67
CA GLU A 259 -19.76 13.70 13.05
C GLU A 259 -20.21 15.14 12.81
N ASN A 260 -19.33 16.11 13.02
CA ASN A 260 -19.64 17.55 12.89
C ASN A 260 -19.02 18.19 11.64
N GLY A 261 -18.50 17.37 10.72
CA GLY A 261 -17.68 17.83 9.60
C GLY A 261 -16.26 18.22 10.02
N ILE A 262 -15.39 18.32 9.02
CA ILE A 262 -14.00 18.73 9.19
C ILE A 262 -13.63 19.76 8.14
N ALA A 263 -12.69 20.64 8.45
CA ALA A 263 -12.00 21.44 7.45
C ALA A 263 -10.76 20.68 6.98
N TYR A 264 -10.68 20.35 5.69
CA TYR A 264 -9.56 19.63 5.09
C TYR A 264 -8.74 20.57 4.21
N LEU A 265 -7.47 20.73 4.55
CA LEU A 265 -6.53 21.63 3.89
C LEU A 265 -5.43 20.82 3.22
N MET A 266 -5.26 21.02 1.91
CA MET A 266 -4.14 20.46 1.16
C MET A 266 -3.19 21.58 0.77
N CYS A 267 -1.89 21.35 0.97
CA CYS A 267 -0.81 22.28 0.66
C CYS A 267 0.13 21.64 -0.36
N LYS A 268 0.45 22.35 -1.45
CA LYS A 268 1.42 21.90 -2.46
C LYS A 268 2.40 23.01 -2.81
N ILE A 269 3.70 22.69 -2.78
CA ILE A 269 4.77 23.63 -3.14
C ILE A 269 4.88 23.68 -4.67
N LYS A 270 5.04 24.87 -5.24
CA LYS A 270 5.52 25.02 -6.63
C LYS A 270 7.04 24.91 -6.62
N GLU A 271 7.56 23.80 -7.12
CA GLU A 271 9.00 23.56 -7.20
C GLU A 271 9.64 24.48 -8.26
N PRO A 272 10.67 25.27 -7.91
CA PRO A 272 11.43 26.08 -8.87
C PRO A 272 12.34 25.21 -9.73
N GLU A 273 12.60 25.65 -10.96
CA GLU A 273 13.51 24.97 -11.88
C GLU A 273 14.97 25.21 -11.45
N SER A 274 15.78 24.13 -11.38
CA SER A 274 17.25 24.13 -11.48
C SER A 274 18.19 24.26 -10.26
N GLN A 275 17.76 24.28 -8.98
CA GLN A 275 18.71 24.26 -7.83
C GLN A 275 18.22 23.44 -6.61
N GLU A 276 18.60 22.16 -6.54
CA GLU A 276 18.13 21.21 -5.51
C GLU A 276 18.54 21.56 -4.05
N PRO A 277 19.79 21.94 -3.72
CA PRO A 277 20.21 22.06 -2.31
C PRO A 277 19.56 23.24 -1.56
N LEU A 278 19.34 24.34 -2.25
CA LEU A 278 18.72 25.54 -1.67
C LEU A 278 17.21 25.34 -1.51
N LEU A 279 16.59 24.64 -2.47
CA LEU A 279 15.20 24.23 -2.40
C LEU A 279 14.94 23.28 -1.23
N GLU A 280 15.78 22.26 -1.03
CA GLU A 280 15.65 21.32 0.10
C GLU A 280 15.66 22.04 1.46
N ARG A 281 16.59 22.99 1.66
CA ARG A 281 16.66 23.78 2.90
C ARG A 281 15.42 24.66 3.11
N ALA A 282 14.89 25.25 2.04
CA ALA A 282 13.68 26.06 2.09
C ALA A 282 12.44 25.20 2.39
N VAL A 283 12.34 24.01 1.79
CA VAL A 283 11.26 23.05 2.05
C VAL A 283 11.32 22.58 3.50
N GLN A 284 12.52 22.36 4.05
CA GLN A 284 12.70 21.99 5.45
C GLN A 284 12.23 23.11 6.39
N GLU A 285 12.55 24.38 6.11
CA GLU A 285 12.04 25.52 6.88
C GLU A 285 10.51 25.65 6.80
N TRP A 286 9.92 25.41 5.62
CA TRP A 286 8.47 25.35 5.46
C TRP A 286 7.84 24.25 6.32
N ILE A 287 8.44 23.05 6.35
CA ILE A 287 7.98 21.94 7.20
C ILE A 287 8.01 22.35 8.69
N GLU A 288 9.10 22.97 9.14
CA GLU A 288 9.25 23.46 10.52
C GLU A 288 8.21 24.52 10.87
N LEU A 289 7.95 25.46 9.94
CA LEU A 289 6.93 26.48 10.10
C LEU A 289 5.54 25.85 10.26
N VAL A 290 5.16 24.93 9.37
CA VAL A 290 3.87 24.22 9.45
C VAL A 290 3.73 23.51 10.79
N LEU A 291 4.74 22.75 11.21
CA LEU A 291 4.71 22.00 12.47
C LEU A 291 4.68 22.89 13.72
N THR A 292 5.23 24.10 13.64
CA THR A 292 5.19 25.08 14.74
C THR A 292 3.82 25.76 14.82
N LEU A 293 3.21 26.07 13.67
CA LEU A 293 1.91 26.74 13.61
C LEU A 293 0.75 25.77 13.91
N LEU A 294 0.83 24.52 13.46
CA LEU A 294 -0.29 23.58 13.50
C LEU A 294 -0.92 23.42 14.90
N PRO A 295 -0.14 23.29 16.01
CA PRO A 295 -0.71 23.22 17.36
C PRO A 295 -1.39 24.51 17.83
N LEU A 296 -0.98 25.68 17.33
CA LEU A 296 -1.59 26.97 17.70
C LEU A 296 -3.02 27.11 17.17
N PHE A 297 -3.37 26.34 16.15
CA PHE A 297 -4.69 26.34 15.52
C PHE A 297 -5.43 25.02 15.72
N ASP A 298 -4.98 24.18 16.66
CA ASP A 298 -5.53 22.84 16.92
C ASP A 298 -5.69 22.00 15.63
N GLY A 299 -4.70 22.09 14.74
CA GLY A 299 -4.65 21.34 13.51
C GLY A 299 -4.09 19.94 13.68
N TYR A 300 -4.53 19.04 12.81
CA TYR A 300 -4.04 17.67 12.73
C TYR A 300 -3.35 17.43 11.38
N GLU A 301 -2.21 16.76 11.40
CA GLU A 301 -1.49 16.36 10.18
C GLU A 301 -1.91 14.95 9.80
N CYS A 302 -2.63 14.81 8.68
CA CYS A 302 -3.11 13.52 8.18
C CYS A 302 -1.97 12.76 7.49
N ASN A 303 -1.31 13.42 6.54
CA ASN A 303 -0.22 12.84 5.76
C ASN A 303 0.76 13.94 5.30
N ARG A 304 2.03 13.56 5.15
CA ARG A 304 3.10 14.39 4.62
C ARG A 304 3.78 13.68 3.47
N GLN A 305 3.97 14.38 2.36
CA GLN A 305 4.75 13.88 1.22
C GLN A 305 6.21 14.35 1.32
N GLN A 306 7.13 13.63 0.68
CA GLN A 306 8.58 13.92 0.76
C GLN A 306 8.96 15.31 0.23
N ASN A 307 8.13 15.93 -0.62
CA ASN A 307 8.38 17.26 -1.19
C ASN A 307 7.80 18.44 -0.37
N GLY A 308 7.45 18.23 0.90
CA GLY A 308 6.88 19.29 1.75
C GLY A 308 5.40 19.61 1.50
N SER A 309 4.70 18.76 0.74
CA SER A 309 3.23 18.81 0.63
C SER A 309 2.58 18.22 1.89
N PHE A 310 1.52 18.87 2.36
CA PHE A 310 0.81 18.50 3.59
C PHE A 310 -0.68 18.30 3.33
N ASN A 311 -1.24 17.28 3.97
CA ASN A 311 -2.68 17.12 4.13
C ASN A 311 -3.01 17.33 5.61
N LEU A 312 -3.82 18.34 5.91
CA LEU A 312 -4.15 18.79 7.26
C LEU A 312 -5.66 18.74 7.47
N ALA A 313 -6.08 18.46 8.70
CA ALA A 313 -7.48 18.49 9.11
C ALA A 313 -7.65 19.36 10.35
N PHE A 314 -8.75 20.11 10.39
CA PHE A 314 -9.14 20.95 11.52
C PHE A 314 -10.60 20.68 11.87
N ALA A 315 -10.96 20.86 13.14
CA ALA A 315 -12.33 20.67 13.61
C ALA A 315 -13.30 21.74 13.05
N THR A 316 -12.80 22.92 12.71
CA THR A 316 -13.62 24.01 12.16
C THR A 316 -12.92 24.72 11.01
N ILE A 317 -13.71 25.36 10.15
CA ILE A 317 -13.22 26.10 8.99
C ILE A 317 -12.43 27.35 9.40
N GLU A 318 -12.83 28.03 10.47
CA GLU A 318 -12.17 29.25 10.97
C GLU A 318 -10.73 28.95 11.38
N ARG A 319 -10.49 27.84 12.08
CA ARG A 319 -9.15 27.41 12.47
C ARG A 319 -8.26 27.12 11.27
N ALA A 320 -8.81 26.44 10.26
CA ALA A 320 -8.09 26.11 9.03
C ALA A 320 -7.75 27.36 8.21
N VAL A 321 -8.70 28.30 8.09
CA VAL A 321 -8.50 29.58 7.40
C VAL A 321 -7.43 30.40 8.11
N CYS A 322 -7.54 30.58 9.42
CA CYS A 322 -6.57 31.31 10.22
C CYS A 322 -5.16 30.70 10.10
N PHE A 323 -5.05 29.38 10.14
CA PHE A 323 -3.78 28.69 9.89
C PHE A 323 -3.24 28.99 8.49
N ALA A 324 -4.06 28.84 7.44
CA ALA A 324 -3.63 28.98 6.05
C ALA A 324 -3.11 30.39 5.74
N VAL A 325 -3.84 31.44 6.15
CA VAL A 325 -3.42 32.82 5.90
C VAL A 325 -2.21 33.22 6.75
N THR A 326 -2.11 32.71 7.99
CA THR A 326 -0.94 32.94 8.84
C THR A 326 0.30 32.26 8.25
N ALA A 327 0.17 31.04 7.75
CA ALA A 327 1.25 30.31 7.11
C ALA A 327 1.76 31.03 5.84
N GLN A 328 0.85 31.54 4.99
CA GLN A 328 1.21 32.34 3.82
C GLN A 328 1.95 33.64 4.18
N ARG A 329 1.53 34.31 5.26
CA ARG A 329 2.18 35.55 5.74
C ARG A 329 3.56 35.28 6.30
N ARG A 330 3.70 34.25 7.13
CA ARG A 330 4.97 33.87 7.78
C ARG A 330 5.99 33.33 6.79
N LEU A 331 5.56 32.77 5.66
CA LEU A 331 6.46 32.29 4.62
C LEU A 331 7.30 33.42 3.99
N ILE A 332 6.78 34.65 3.94
CA ILE A 332 7.51 35.84 3.46
C ILE A 332 8.65 36.22 4.41
N ASP A 333 8.45 35.98 5.71
CA ASP A 333 9.41 36.30 6.78
C ASP A 333 10.32 35.11 7.14
N ALA A 334 10.23 34.01 6.39
CA ALA A 334 11.09 32.84 6.60
C ALA A 334 12.56 33.24 6.40
N LYS A 335 13.47 32.64 7.18
CA LYS A 335 14.91 32.94 7.17
C LYS A 335 15.51 32.77 5.78
N MET A 336 15.10 31.71 5.09
CA MET A 336 15.55 31.41 3.73
C MET A 336 14.83 32.23 2.66
N ALA A 337 13.80 33.01 2.98
CA ALA A 337 12.99 33.70 1.99
C ALA A 337 13.81 34.63 1.08
N MET A 338 14.82 35.32 1.62
CA MET A 338 15.72 36.17 0.82
C MET A 338 16.68 35.36 -0.05
N GLU A 339 17.24 34.27 0.48
CA GLU A 339 18.15 33.40 -0.29
C GLU A 339 17.41 32.70 -1.44
N VAL A 340 16.17 32.27 -1.19
CA VAL A 340 15.28 31.61 -2.15
C VAL A 340 14.68 32.58 -3.17
N ALA A 341 14.60 33.88 -2.86
CA ALA A 341 14.09 34.88 -3.78
C ALA A 341 14.94 35.04 -5.06
N ALA A 342 16.17 34.53 -5.07
CA ALA A 342 17.01 34.47 -6.26
C ALA A 342 16.59 33.39 -7.27
N LEU A 343 15.74 32.43 -6.87
CA LEU A 343 15.26 31.36 -7.75
C LEU A 343 14.10 31.81 -8.65
N PRO A 344 14.04 31.36 -9.91
CA PRO A 344 12.90 31.62 -10.79
C PRO A 344 11.57 31.16 -10.18
N GLY A 345 10.58 32.06 -10.15
CA GLY A 345 9.27 31.84 -9.56
C GLY A 345 9.17 32.06 -8.04
N CYS A 346 10.27 32.43 -7.37
CA CYS A 346 10.33 32.72 -5.94
C CYS A 346 10.61 34.20 -5.61
N GLU A 347 10.62 35.05 -6.62
CA GLU A 347 11.12 36.43 -6.58
C GLU A 347 10.42 37.30 -5.53
N GLU A 348 11.08 38.37 -5.10
CA GLU A 348 10.40 39.38 -4.30
C GLU A 348 9.47 40.23 -5.17
N ILE A 349 8.21 40.36 -4.76
CA ILE A 349 7.24 41.23 -5.41
C ILE A 349 6.66 42.17 -4.34
N THR A 350 6.78 43.46 -4.61
CA THR A 350 6.22 44.53 -3.77
C THR A 350 4.95 45.10 -4.39
N ALA A 351 3.98 45.40 -3.54
CA ALA A 351 2.78 46.14 -3.88
C ALA A 351 3.10 47.62 -4.17
N ALA A 352 2.11 48.36 -4.68
CA ALA A 352 2.27 49.75 -5.07
C ALA A 352 2.59 50.70 -3.89
N ASP A 353 2.22 50.30 -2.68
CA ASP A 353 2.53 51.01 -1.42
C ASP A 353 3.89 50.62 -0.81
N GLY A 354 4.66 49.77 -1.49
CA GLY A 354 5.96 49.29 -1.05
C GLY A 354 5.93 48.08 -0.11
N MET A 355 4.76 47.52 0.23
CA MET A 355 4.68 46.30 1.03
C MET A 355 5.10 45.06 0.22
N VAL A 356 5.90 44.18 0.83
CA VAL A 356 6.30 42.92 0.20
C VAL A 356 5.15 41.93 0.25
N ILE A 357 4.60 41.58 -0.92
CA ILE A 357 3.46 40.67 -1.04
C ILE A 357 3.88 39.26 -1.45
N PHE A 358 5.04 39.08 -2.07
CA PHE A 358 5.64 37.76 -2.31
C PHE A 358 7.14 37.77 -2.03
N ARG A 359 7.68 36.70 -1.44
CA ARG A 359 9.11 36.44 -1.26
C ARG A 359 9.33 34.97 -0.93
N GLY A 360 10.30 34.31 -1.56
CA GLY A 360 10.65 32.91 -1.26
C GLY A 360 9.70 31.87 -1.86
N LEU A 361 9.53 30.73 -1.19
CA LEU A 361 8.70 29.62 -1.69
C LEU A 361 7.26 30.04 -1.99
N ARG A 362 6.63 29.36 -2.96
CA ARG A 362 5.21 29.54 -3.29
C ARG A 362 4.44 28.27 -2.96
N VAL A 363 3.53 28.38 -2.01
CA VAL A 363 2.67 27.27 -1.60
C VAL A 363 1.24 27.53 -2.07
N LYS A 364 0.67 26.58 -2.81
CA LYS A 364 -0.74 26.54 -3.17
C LYS A 364 -1.51 25.87 -2.05
N MET A 365 -2.65 26.43 -1.66
CA MET A 365 -3.50 25.88 -0.60
C MET A 365 -4.94 25.76 -1.10
N GLY A 366 -5.54 24.59 -0.86
CA GLY A 366 -6.93 24.29 -1.19
C GLY A 366 -7.61 23.77 0.06
N LEU A 367 -8.62 24.51 0.49
CA LEU A 367 -9.36 24.31 1.72
C LEU A 367 -10.81 23.98 1.40
N THR A 368 -11.42 23.11 2.18
CA THR A 368 -12.84 22.80 2.08
C THR A 368 -13.37 22.30 3.43
N PHE A 369 -14.66 22.47 3.67
CA PHE A 369 -15.32 22.01 4.88
C PHE A 369 -16.52 21.14 4.54
N GLY A 370 -16.72 20.08 5.32
CA GLY A 370 -17.87 19.21 5.20
C GLY A 370 -17.68 17.87 5.90
N VAL A 371 -18.67 17.00 5.78
CA VAL A 371 -18.68 15.68 6.42
C VAL A 371 -17.93 14.66 5.55
N PRO A 372 -16.80 14.09 6.01
CA PRO A 372 -16.13 13.02 5.29
C PRO A 372 -16.96 11.73 5.35
N GLN A 373 -16.81 10.84 4.36
CA GLN A 373 -17.48 9.53 4.34
C GLN A 373 -16.95 8.58 5.43
N GLY A 374 -15.72 8.79 5.89
CA GLY A 374 -15.15 8.01 6.97
C GLY A 374 -13.75 8.46 7.36
N LYS A 375 -13.30 7.99 8.53
CA LYS A 375 -11.95 8.13 9.08
C LYS A 375 -11.36 6.75 9.33
N ARG A 376 -10.15 6.50 8.85
CA ARG A 376 -9.42 5.24 9.03
C ARG A 376 -7.93 5.50 9.23
N PRO A 377 -7.18 4.61 9.90
CA PRO A 377 -5.73 4.72 9.96
C PRO A 377 -5.11 4.48 8.59
N SER A 378 -4.13 5.32 8.25
CA SER A 378 -3.21 5.14 7.13
C SER A 378 -2.19 4.03 7.40
N ALA A 379 -1.33 3.74 6.42
CA ALA A 379 -0.23 2.78 6.57
C ALA A 379 0.71 3.12 7.76
N ILE A 380 0.88 4.40 8.07
CA ILE A 380 1.68 4.87 9.21
C ILE A 380 0.87 5.03 10.50
N GLY A 381 -0.39 4.59 10.52
CA GLY A 381 -1.27 4.63 11.68
C GLY A 381 -1.91 5.98 11.97
N ARG A 382 -1.64 7.04 11.19
CA ARG A 382 -2.28 8.36 11.33
C ARG A 382 -3.66 8.42 10.69
N ALA A 383 -4.51 9.36 11.11
CA ALA A 383 -5.86 9.46 10.56
C ALA A 383 -5.84 9.89 9.09
N ASP A 384 -6.54 9.12 8.27
CA ASP A 384 -6.83 9.41 6.87
C ASP A 384 -8.34 9.46 6.68
N TYR A 385 -8.79 10.43 5.90
CA TYR A 385 -10.20 10.69 5.66
C TYR A 385 -10.59 10.25 4.26
N GLN A 386 -11.85 9.90 4.05
CA GLN A 386 -12.34 9.44 2.76
C GLN A 386 -13.55 10.25 2.32
N GLY A 387 -13.75 10.35 1.01
CA GLY A 387 -14.97 10.87 0.40
C GLY A 387 -14.79 12.13 -0.44
N PRO A 388 -15.90 12.68 -0.96
CA PRO A 388 -15.89 13.76 -1.95
C PRO A 388 -15.21 15.05 -1.46
N LEU A 389 -15.25 15.30 -0.14
CA LEU A 389 -14.58 16.43 0.50
C LEU A 389 -13.12 16.55 0.06
N LEU A 390 -12.36 15.45 0.09
CA LEU A 390 -10.94 15.46 -0.26
C LEU A 390 -10.71 15.73 -1.75
N ASN A 391 -11.62 15.26 -2.62
CA ASN A 391 -11.55 15.54 -4.06
C ASN A 391 -11.73 17.04 -4.32
N THR A 392 -12.64 17.70 -3.59
CA THR A 392 -12.83 19.16 -3.66
C THR A 392 -11.59 19.91 -3.19
N ALA A 393 -10.99 19.49 -2.05
CA ALA A 393 -9.73 20.08 -1.56
C ALA A 393 -8.61 19.98 -2.60
N ALA A 394 -8.44 18.80 -3.20
CA ALA A 394 -7.42 18.54 -4.21
C ALA A 394 -7.66 19.35 -5.49
N ALA A 395 -8.91 19.47 -5.92
CA ALA A 395 -9.28 20.30 -7.07
C ALA A 395 -9.00 21.79 -6.80
N CYS A 396 -9.32 22.29 -5.60
CA CYS A 396 -9.01 23.66 -5.19
C CYS A 396 -7.49 23.93 -5.22
N VAL A 397 -6.65 23.03 -4.67
CA VAL A 397 -5.18 23.17 -4.77
C VAL A 397 -4.69 23.19 -6.22
N THR A 398 -5.27 22.35 -7.06
CA THR A 398 -4.83 22.20 -8.46
C THR A 398 -5.04 23.48 -9.25
N VAL A 399 -6.19 24.14 -9.04
CA VAL A 399 -6.52 25.41 -9.72
C VAL A 399 -5.96 26.64 -9.03
N ALA A 400 -5.54 26.53 -7.76
CA ALA A 400 -4.95 27.64 -7.02
C ALA A 400 -3.67 28.15 -7.70
N SER A 401 -3.54 29.47 -7.73
CA SER A 401 -2.31 30.14 -8.12
C SER A 401 -1.22 29.96 -7.05
N PRO A 402 0.07 29.97 -7.39
CA PRO A 402 1.15 29.89 -6.40
C PRO A 402 1.04 30.99 -5.33
N GLY A 403 0.96 30.62 -4.04
CA GLY A 403 0.74 31.55 -2.93
C GLY A 403 -0.72 31.94 -2.67
N GLN A 404 -1.67 31.30 -3.36
CA GLN A 404 -3.11 31.50 -3.16
C GLN A 404 -3.68 30.47 -2.17
N VAL A 405 -4.62 30.91 -1.34
CA VAL A 405 -5.50 30.03 -0.56
C VAL A 405 -6.88 30.07 -1.20
N LEU A 406 -7.27 28.95 -1.81
CA LEU A 406 -8.62 28.77 -2.35
C LEU A 406 -9.46 27.95 -1.38
N LEU A 407 -10.65 28.45 -1.11
CA LEU A 407 -11.63 27.83 -0.25
C LEU A 407 -12.84 27.42 -1.08
N GLY A 408 -13.15 26.13 -1.09
CA GLY A 408 -14.38 25.58 -1.68
C GLY A 408 -15.39 25.26 -0.60
N GLY A 409 -16.58 25.85 -0.66
CA GLY A 409 -17.62 25.61 0.35
C GLY A 409 -19.04 25.83 -0.16
N SER A 410 -20.01 25.23 0.53
CA SER A 410 -21.40 25.14 0.09
C SER A 410 -22.43 25.86 0.97
N ASP A 411 -22.28 25.97 2.30
CA ASP A 411 -23.23 26.73 3.16
C ASP A 411 -22.63 27.19 4.52
N ASP A 412 -21.73 26.41 5.14
CA ASP A 412 -21.15 26.71 6.48
C ASP A 412 -20.26 27.95 6.55
N LEU A 413 -19.87 28.49 5.39
CA LEU A 413 -19.14 29.74 5.27
C LEU A 413 -20.03 30.96 5.38
N LEU A 414 -21.33 30.79 5.23
CA LEU A 414 -22.30 31.86 5.25
C LEU A 414 -22.90 31.96 6.66
N ASP A 415 -23.17 33.18 7.10
CA ASP A 415 -23.97 33.46 8.28
C ASP A 415 -25.45 33.18 7.98
N GLY A 416 -26.31 33.33 8.99
CA GLY A 416 -27.75 33.12 8.84
C GLY A 416 -28.42 34.08 7.83
N GLU A 417 -27.71 35.09 7.32
CA GLU A 417 -28.16 36.04 6.31
C GLU A 417 -27.57 35.75 4.91
N GLY A 418 -26.76 34.70 4.76
CA GLY A 418 -26.13 34.34 3.49
C GLY A 418 -24.86 35.14 3.16
N LYS A 419 -24.30 35.90 4.11
CA LYS A 419 -23.00 36.59 3.95
C LYS A 419 -21.87 35.73 4.49
N VAL A 420 -20.69 35.83 3.89
CA VAL A 420 -19.51 35.13 4.42
C VAL A 420 -19.26 35.54 5.87
N LYS A 421 -19.16 34.56 6.78
CA LYS A 421 -18.86 34.76 8.20
C LYS A 421 -17.59 35.59 8.35
N GLU A 422 -17.66 36.63 9.18
CA GLU A 422 -16.51 37.46 9.48
C GLU A 422 -15.49 36.66 10.31
N MET A 423 -14.29 36.48 9.76
CA MET A 423 -13.20 35.77 10.42
C MET A 423 -12.10 36.76 10.78
N THR A 424 -11.55 36.66 11.99
CA THR A 424 -10.50 37.58 12.48
C THR A 424 -9.27 36.81 12.94
N LEU A 425 -8.10 37.42 12.74
CA LEU A 425 -6.84 36.92 13.31
C LEU A 425 -6.67 37.45 14.72
N ASN A 426 -6.23 36.58 15.63
CA ASN A 426 -5.89 36.93 17.01
C ASN A 426 -4.52 37.63 17.09
N GLU A 427 -4.39 38.72 16.35
CA GLU A 427 -3.26 39.63 16.31
C GLU A 427 -3.66 40.98 16.93
N PRO A 428 -2.70 41.86 17.31
CA PRO A 428 -3.04 43.17 17.84
C PRO A 428 -4.04 43.91 16.95
N GLY A 429 -5.24 44.17 17.49
CA GLY A 429 -6.32 44.84 16.77
C GLY A 429 -7.33 43.93 16.06
N TRP A 430 -7.35 42.61 16.32
CA TRP A 430 -8.36 41.67 15.80
C TRP A 430 -8.61 41.84 14.30
N ARG A 431 -7.54 41.66 13.51
CA ARG A 431 -7.54 42.07 12.10
C ARG A 431 -8.45 41.15 11.26
N PRO A 432 -9.36 41.71 10.45
CA PRO A 432 -10.32 40.92 9.66
C PRO A 432 -9.62 40.24 8.49
N ILE A 433 -9.84 38.93 8.33
CA ILE A 433 -9.34 38.16 7.21
C ILE A 433 -10.12 38.56 5.95
N HIS A 434 -9.41 38.83 4.87
CA HIS A 434 -10.04 39.18 3.61
C HIS A 434 -10.55 37.92 2.91
N VAL A 435 -11.85 37.88 2.62
CA VAL A 435 -12.50 36.81 1.85
C VAL A 435 -13.21 37.45 0.65
N GLU A 436 -12.86 37.00 -0.55
CA GLU A 436 -13.48 37.47 -1.79
C GLU A 436 -14.12 36.30 -2.52
N GLU A 437 -15.41 36.45 -2.86
CA GLU A 437 -16.14 35.47 -3.66
C GLU A 437 -15.70 35.57 -5.13
N MET A 438 -15.08 34.49 -5.62
CA MET A 438 -14.66 34.40 -7.02
C MET A 438 -15.81 34.00 -7.95
N GLY A 439 -16.86 33.40 -7.38
CA GLY A 439 -18.04 32.87 -8.04
C GLY A 439 -18.13 31.34 -7.94
N THR A 440 -19.09 30.76 -8.67
CA THR A 440 -19.29 29.31 -8.73
C THR A 440 -18.57 28.71 -9.92
N TYR A 441 -17.78 27.66 -9.69
CA TYR A 441 -16.95 27.01 -10.69
C TYR A 441 -17.25 25.51 -10.77
N GLN A 442 -17.27 24.97 -11.98
CA GLN A 442 -17.23 23.52 -12.16
C GLN A 442 -15.78 23.05 -12.10
N LEU A 443 -15.37 22.49 -10.97
CA LEU A 443 -14.01 21.99 -10.80
C LEU A 443 -13.86 20.57 -11.34
N ARG A 444 -12.73 20.31 -12.01
CA ARG A 444 -12.43 19.00 -12.59
C ARG A 444 -12.39 17.93 -11.48
N GLY A 445 -13.16 16.87 -11.66
CA GLY A 445 -13.23 15.77 -10.68
C GLY A 445 -14.14 16.04 -9.48
N VAL A 446 -14.82 17.19 -9.42
CA VAL A 446 -15.85 17.49 -8.42
C VAL A 446 -17.23 17.43 -9.11
N PRO A 447 -18.19 16.62 -8.63
CA PRO A 447 -19.48 16.43 -9.31
C PRO A 447 -20.33 17.69 -9.37
N ASN A 448 -20.37 18.45 -8.28
CA ASN A 448 -21.19 19.65 -8.15
C ASN A 448 -20.32 20.89 -8.36
N SER A 449 -20.91 21.92 -8.92
CA SER A 449 -20.28 23.24 -8.99
C SER A 449 -19.99 23.74 -7.59
N VAL A 450 -18.79 24.28 -7.37
CA VAL A 450 -18.30 24.69 -6.07
C VAL A 450 -18.21 26.22 -6.04
N PRO A 451 -18.86 26.89 -5.07
CA PRO A 451 -18.55 28.27 -4.75
C PRO A 451 -17.10 28.38 -4.29
N LEU A 452 -16.32 29.22 -4.98
CA LEU A 452 -14.93 29.46 -4.64
C LEU A 452 -14.74 30.84 -4.05
N PHE A 453 -13.97 30.86 -2.96
CA PHE A 453 -13.54 32.05 -2.28
C PHE A 453 -12.02 32.08 -2.26
N THR A 454 -11.43 33.24 -2.54
CA THR A 454 -10.02 33.48 -2.25
C THR A 454 -9.92 34.10 -0.86
N VAL A 455 -8.99 33.59 -0.05
CA VAL A 455 -8.81 34.04 1.33
C VAL A 455 -7.39 34.54 1.51
N SER A 456 -7.25 35.74 2.06
CA SER A 456 -5.97 36.43 2.16
C SER A 456 -5.76 37.01 3.54
N HIS A 457 -4.52 36.94 4.01
CA HIS A 457 -4.07 37.70 5.16
C HIS A 457 -4.26 39.21 4.88
N PRO A 458 -4.61 40.04 5.88
CA PRO A 458 -4.77 41.49 5.72
C PRO A 458 -3.59 42.20 5.02
N ASP A 459 -2.35 41.75 5.28
CA ASP A 459 -1.14 42.31 4.64
C ASP A 459 -0.94 41.85 3.18
N LEU A 460 -1.70 40.86 2.72
CA LEU A 460 -1.51 40.19 1.43
C LEU A 460 -2.70 40.39 0.48
N VAL A 461 -3.63 41.29 0.81
CA VAL A 461 -4.83 41.59 0.02
C VAL A 461 -4.48 42.10 -1.39
N GLN A 462 -3.33 42.76 -1.54
CA GLN A 462 -2.86 43.27 -2.83
C GLN A 462 -2.28 42.20 -3.76
N ARG A 463 -2.28 40.91 -3.37
CA ARG A 463 -1.90 39.82 -4.28
C ARG A 463 -2.94 39.67 -5.39
N CYS A 464 -2.49 39.81 -6.63
CA CYS A 464 -3.31 39.48 -7.79
C CYS A 464 -3.01 38.05 -8.26
N PHE A 465 -4.07 37.28 -8.51
CA PHE A 465 -3.98 35.92 -9.02
C PHE A 465 -4.61 35.84 -10.41
N THR A 466 -4.15 34.89 -11.23
CA THR A 466 -4.73 34.67 -12.55
C THR A 466 -6.20 34.27 -12.43
N LYS A 467 -7.07 34.84 -13.28
CA LYS A 467 -8.49 34.45 -13.31
C LYS A 467 -8.61 32.96 -13.59
N LEU A 468 -9.44 32.30 -12.80
CA LEU A 468 -9.73 30.88 -12.94
C LEU A 468 -10.55 30.63 -14.23
N PRO A 469 -10.17 29.65 -15.07
CA PRO A 469 -11.00 29.25 -16.21
C PRO A 469 -12.29 28.54 -15.72
N GLY A 470 -13.38 28.66 -16.48
CA GLY A 470 -14.62 27.88 -16.23
C GLY A 470 -15.61 28.46 -15.22
N LYS A 471 -15.63 29.79 -15.00
CA LYS A 471 -16.64 30.46 -14.17
C LYS A 471 -18.05 30.27 -14.76
N ILE A 472 -18.99 29.76 -13.97
CA ILE A 472 -20.40 29.67 -14.36
C ILE A 472 -21.04 31.04 -14.08
N MET A 473 -21.53 31.72 -15.11
CA MET A 473 -22.26 33.00 -14.94
C MET A 473 -23.63 32.71 -14.33
N SER A 474 -23.83 33.05 -13.05
CA SER A 474 -25.15 33.00 -12.42
C SER A 474 -26.03 34.12 -12.98
N GLY A 475 -27.25 33.78 -13.39
CA GLY A 475 -28.27 34.74 -13.79
C GLY A 475 -28.77 35.58 -12.61
N SER A 476 -28.60 36.89 -12.71
CA SER A 476 -29.22 38.01 -11.99
C SER A 476 -29.86 37.80 -10.61
N ILE A 477 -29.26 38.42 -9.59
CA ILE A 477 -30.00 39.21 -8.57
C ILE A 477 -29.41 40.63 -8.61
N GLY A 478 -30.29 41.63 -8.68
CA GLY A 478 -30.00 42.95 -9.24
C GLY A 478 -29.33 43.99 -8.35
N SER A 479 -28.88 45.04 -9.05
CA SER A 479 -28.83 46.46 -8.66
C SER A 479 -27.98 46.88 -7.46
N SER A 480 -26.83 47.53 -7.71
CA SER A 480 -26.79 49.01 -7.83
C SER A 480 -25.36 49.57 -8.09
N THR A 481 -25.31 50.44 -9.11
CA THR A 481 -24.47 51.65 -9.27
C THR A 481 -22.94 51.61 -9.11
N GLY A 482 -22.23 51.87 -10.20
CA GLY A 482 -20.82 52.26 -10.16
C GLY A 482 -20.14 52.33 -11.53
N GLN A 483 -20.40 53.41 -12.28
CA GLN A 483 -19.71 53.85 -13.51
C GLN A 483 -18.17 53.73 -13.46
N THR A 484 -17.54 53.27 -14.55
CA THR A 484 -16.65 54.02 -15.48
C THR A 484 -15.76 53.06 -16.28
N VAL A 485 -15.85 52.95 -17.61
CA VAL A 485 -15.27 53.75 -18.72
C VAL A 485 -14.30 52.83 -19.50
N TRP A 486 -14.37 52.96 -20.81
CA TRP A 486 -13.85 52.10 -21.87
C TRP A 486 -12.36 52.32 -22.12
N ASP A 487 -11.68 51.35 -22.72
CA ASP A 487 -10.89 51.64 -23.93
C ASP A 487 -10.66 50.37 -24.78
N GLU A 488 -11.31 50.37 -25.93
CA GLU A 488 -11.06 49.49 -27.06
C GLU A 488 -9.95 50.11 -27.93
N HIS A 489 -8.77 49.49 -28.00
CA HIS A 489 -7.90 49.61 -29.19
C HIS A 489 -6.80 48.53 -29.18
N ALA A 490 -7.07 47.40 -29.83
CA ALA A 490 -6.08 46.64 -30.60
C ALA A 490 -6.83 45.66 -31.53
N MET A 491 -7.13 46.13 -32.74
CA MET A 491 -7.60 45.30 -33.85
C MET A 491 -6.45 44.42 -34.35
N GLY A 492 -6.70 43.11 -34.43
CA GLY A 492 -5.85 42.12 -35.09
C GLY A 492 -6.66 40.84 -35.32
N GLU A 493 -7.35 40.82 -36.46
CA GLU A 493 -8.09 39.76 -37.17
C GLU A 493 -8.53 38.44 -36.48
N PRO A 494 -9.75 37.96 -36.79
CA PRO A 494 -10.31 36.73 -36.23
C PRO A 494 -9.60 35.50 -36.81
N LEU A 495 -8.70 34.90 -36.02
CA LEU A 495 -8.31 33.52 -36.24
C LEU A 495 -9.54 32.64 -36.00
N ARG A 496 -10.04 32.09 -37.11
CA ARG A 496 -11.09 31.08 -37.25
C ARG A 496 -11.32 30.29 -35.97
N SER A 497 -12.57 30.34 -35.50
CA SER A 497 -13.12 29.36 -34.58
C SER A 497 -12.90 27.94 -35.12
N THR A 498 -11.91 27.23 -34.60
CA THR A 498 -11.94 25.77 -34.57
C THR A 498 -12.46 25.36 -33.21
N SER A 499 -13.68 24.86 -33.24
CA SER A 499 -14.40 24.19 -32.17
C SER A 499 -13.55 23.18 -31.40
N THR A 500 -13.24 23.44 -30.13
CA THR A 500 -12.84 22.41 -29.16
C THR A 500 -13.34 22.81 -27.78
N ASP A 501 -14.62 22.56 -27.51
CA ASP A 501 -15.15 22.22 -26.18
C ASP A 501 -16.58 21.64 -26.35
N LYS A 502 -16.69 20.71 -27.30
CA LYS A 502 -17.72 19.67 -27.31
C LYS A 502 -17.02 18.35 -27.13
N ILE A 503 -16.60 18.03 -25.91
CA ILE A 503 -16.25 16.64 -25.58
C ILE A 503 -17.51 16.00 -25.00
N THR A 504 -18.45 15.67 -25.89
CA THR A 504 -19.45 14.65 -25.64
C THR A 504 -18.75 13.28 -25.56
N ALA A 505 -19.42 12.23 -25.07
CA ALA A 505 -18.89 10.86 -25.07
C ALA A 505 -18.27 10.43 -26.41
N ASN A 506 -18.70 11.06 -27.52
CA ASN A 506 -18.14 10.90 -28.85
C ASN A 506 -16.69 11.39 -28.96
N ALA A 507 -16.27 12.52 -28.39
CA ALA A 507 -14.91 13.02 -28.61
C ALA A 507 -13.82 12.23 -27.85
N PHE A 508 -14.16 11.55 -26.75
CA PHE A 508 -13.25 10.57 -26.12
C PHE A 508 -13.17 9.29 -26.97
N ALA A 509 -14.31 8.84 -27.53
CA ALA A 509 -14.31 7.76 -28.51
C ALA A 509 -13.54 8.14 -29.78
N ASP A 510 -13.59 9.39 -30.21
CA ASP A 510 -12.88 9.92 -31.38
C ASP A 510 -11.37 10.03 -31.10
N ALA A 511 -10.96 10.43 -29.88
CA ALA A 511 -9.55 10.40 -29.47
C ALA A 511 -8.97 8.98 -29.41
N VAL A 512 -9.79 8.00 -28.98
CA VAL A 512 -9.46 6.57 -29.06
C VAL A 512 -9.34 6.14 -30.53
N GLN A 513 -10.23 6.61 -31.41
CA GLN A 513 -10.20 6.30 -32.85
C GLN A 513 -8.99 6.93 -33.56
N GLU A 514 -8.63 8.16 -33.22
CA GLU A 514 -7.49 8.91 -33.77
C GLU A 514 -6.15 8.28 -33.35
N ALA A 515 -6.03 7.88 -32.08
CA ALA A 515 -4.87 7.13 -31.56
C ALA A 515 -4.74 5.72 -32.19
N MET A 516 -5.84 5.13 -32.69
CA MET A 516 -5.83 3.77 -33.24
C MET A 516 -5.36 3.69 -34.69
N SER A 517 -5.49 4.74 -35.53
CA SER A 517 -5.13 4.78 -36.97
C SER A 517 -5.60 3.60 -37.86
N CYS A 518 -6.23 2.55 -37.30
CA CYS A 518 -6.72 1.37 -37.99
C CYS A 518 -7.69 0.61 -37.05
N THR A 519 -8.87 0.24 -37.56
CA THR A 519 -9.96 -0.59 -36.97
C THR A 519 -11.01 0.07 -36.06
N THR A 520 -11.90 0.85 -36.68
CA THR A 520 -13.27 1.17 -36.19
C THR A 520 -14.18 -0.05 -36.03
N ALA A 521 -13.75 -1.26 -36.44
CA ALA A 521 -14.57 -2.47 -36.53
C ALA A 521 -14.91 -3.14 -35.18
N LYS A 522 -14.20 -2.83 -34.09
CA LYS A 522 -14.33 -3.49 -32.78
C LYS A 522 -15.01 -2.64 -31.69
N TYR A 523 -15.30 -1.37 -31.96
CA TYR A 523 -16.00 -0.49 -31.02
C TYR A 523 -17.51 -0.80 -31.01
N ARG A 524 -18.13 -0.81 -29.82
CA ARG A 524 -19.59 -1.03 -29.69
C ARG A 524 -20.21 -0.14 -28.62
N ALA A 525 -21.38 0.41 -28.95
CA ALA A 525 -22.16 1.21 -28.02
C ALA A 525 -23.20 0.41 -27.23
N ASP A 526 -23.75 -0.70 -27.76
CA ASP A 526 -25.01 -1.26 -27.23
C ASP A 526 -25.22 -2.78 -27.43
N GLU A 527 -24.28 -3.61 -26.96
CA GLU A 527 -24.48 -5.08 -26.92
C GLU A 527 -24.23 -5.62 -25.50
N SER A 528 -25.21 -6.35 -24.96
CA SER A 528 -25.11 -6.96 -23.62
C SER A 528 -24.30 -8.27 -23.65
N VAL A 529 -23.48 -8.46 -22.62
CA VAL A 529 -22.82 -9.74 -22.31
C VAL A 529 -23.61 -10.39 -21.18
N GLU A 530 -24.00 -11.64 -21.35
CA GLU A 530 -24.60 -12.43 -20.27
C GLU A 530 -23.50 -12.85 -19.29
N ILE A 531 -23.39 -12.15 -18.17
CA ILE A 531 -22.38 -12.42 -17.14
C ILE A 531 -22.76 -13.69 -16.38
N GLN A 532 -21.85 -14.66 -16.31
CA GLN A 532 -22.06 -15.92 -15.60
C GLN A 532 -21.36 -15.94 -14.24
N GLN A 533 -20.03 -15.81 -14.23
CA GLN A 533 -19.23 -15.90 -13.00
C GLN A 533 -18.01 -14.99 -13.05
N ILE A 534 -17.49 -14.64 -11.87
CA ILE A 534 -16.24 -13.89 -11.75
C ILE A 534 -15.07 -14.86 -11.87
N ILE A 535 -14.17 -14.62 -12.82
CA ILE A 535 -12.98 -15.45 -13.08
C ILE A 535 -11.68 -14.78 -12.65
N GLY A 536 -11.72 -13.48 -12.31
CA GLY A 536 -10.56 -12.77 -11.77
C GLY A 536 -10.92 -11.44 -11.11
N MET A 537 -10.19 -11.09 -10.04
CA MET A 537 -10.21 -9.76 -9.41
C MET A 537 -8.76 -9.27 -9.27
N GLY A 538 -8.44 -8.11 -9.82
CA GLY A 538 -7.11 -7.51 -9.76
C GLY A 538 -7.15 -6.06 -9.28
N SER A 539 -5.96 -5.43 -9.21
CA SER A 539 -5.80 -4.02 -8.83
C SER A 539 -6.51 -3.04 -9.75
N PHE A 540 -6.78 -3.45 -11.00
CA PHE A 540 -7.35 -2.59 -12.04
C PHE A 540 -8.85 -2.83 -12.28
N GLY A 541 -9.41 -3.99 -11.93
CA GLY A 541 -10.81 -4.28 -12.22
C GLY A 541 -11.22 -5.73 -12.01
N LYS A 542 -12.40 -6.09 -12.52
CA LYS A 542 -13.00 -7.43 -12.43
C LYS A 542 -13.06 -8.07 -13.82
N VAL A 543 -12.78 -9.37 -13.88
CA VAL A 543 -12.94 -10.18 -15.10
C VAL A 543 -14.02 -11.22 -14.87
N TYR A 544 -14.96 -11.28 -15.79
CA TYR A 544 -16.10 -12.18 -15.77
C TYR A 544 -16.01 -13.18 -16.92
N GLN A 545 -16.45 -14.41 -16.70
CA GLN A 545 -16.85 -15.29 -17.80
C GLN A 545 -18.30 -14.93 -18.17
N GLY A 546 -18.56 -14.84 -19.47
CA GLY A 546 -19.91 -14.58 -19.97
C GLY A 546 -20.16 -15.16 -21.34
N VAL A 547 -21.38 -14.98 -21.83
CA VAL A 547 -21.78 -15.33 -23.20
C VAL A 547 -22.08 -14.06 -23.97
N TRP A 548 -21.45 -13.92 -25.13
CA TRP A 548 -21.65 -12.80 -26.04
C TRP A 548 -21.83 -13.34 -27.46
N LYS A 549 -22.99 -13.03 -28.08
CA LYS A 549 -23.44 -13.60 -29.37
C LYS A 549 -23.37 -15.14 -29.44
N GLY A 550 -23.71 -15.80 -28.34
CA GLY A 550 -23.66 -17.27 -28.23
C GLY A 550 -22.25 -17.85 -28.08
N VAL A 551 -21.21 -17.01 -27.95
CA VAL A 551 -19.82 -17.43 -27.75
C VAL A 551 -19.40 -17.14 -26.32
N THR A 552 -18.70 -18.07 -25.69
CA THR A 552 -18.10 -17.85 -24.36
C THR A 552 -16.94 -16.87 -24.45
N VAL A 553 -16.97 -15.83 -23.61
CA VAL A 553 -16.02 -14.72 -23.63
C VAL A 553 -15.50 -14.40 -22.23
N ALA A 554 -14.30 -13.80 -22.19
CA ALA A 554 -13.81 -13.12 -21.01
C ALA A 554 -14.21 -11.64 -21.10
N TYR A 555 -14.90 -11.14 -20.09
CA TYR A 555 -15.44 -9.79 -20.02
C TYR A 555 -14.73 -9.02 -18.90
N LYS A 556 -13.78 -8.16 -19.28
CA LYS A 556 -12.98 -7.35 -18.35
C LYS A 556 -13.66 -6.00 -18.16
N VAL A 557 -13.97 -5.65 -16.92
CA VAL A 557 -14.57 -4.36 -16.54
C VAL A 557 -13.61 -3.60 -15.63
N VAL A 558 -13.21 -2.43 -16.09
CA VAL A 558 -12.23 -1.56 -15.45
C VAL A 558 -12.89 -0.20 -15.24
N GLN A 559 -12.89 0.27 -14.00
CA GLN A 559 -13.55 1.52 -13.64
C GLN A 559 -12.49 2.56 -13.26
N TYR A 560 -12.50 3.67 -13.99
CA TYR A 560 -11.59 4.79 -13.80
C TYR A 560 -12.36 5.97 -13.22
N PRO A 561 -12.08 6.41 -11.97
CA PRO A 561 -12.74 7.57 -11.41
C PRO A 561 -12.41 8.82 -12.25
N ALA A 562 -13.42 9.58 -12.68
CA ALA A 562 -13.23 10.78 -13.49
C ALA A 562 -12.40 11.88 -12.77
N SER A 563 -12.28 11.78 -11.43
CA SER A 563 -11.45 12.64 -10.57
C SER A 563 -9.96 12.32 -10.57
N THR A 564 -9.54 11.14 -11.06
CA THR A 564 -8.12 10.75 -11.18
C THR A 564 -7.46 11.37 -12.42
N MET A 565 -8.22 12.12 -13.21
CA MET A 565 -7.81 12.72 -14.50
C MET A 565 -7.11 14.08 -14.35
N GLY A 566 -6.50 14.34 -13.18
CA GLY A 566 -5.83 15.59 -12.82
C GLY A 566 -4.34 15.67 -13.19
N SER A 567 -3.66 14.55 -13.45
CA SER A 567 -2.37 14.55 -14.14
C SER A 567 -2.67 14.34 -15.63
N HIS A 568 -2.64 15.41 -16.43
CA HIS A 568 -2.92 15.30 -17.86
C HIS A 568 -2.06 14.22 -18.54
N GLU A 569 -2.70 13.50 -19.47
CA GLU A 569 -2.18 12.45 -20.36
C GLU A 569 -1.94 11.07 -19.73
N LYS A 570 -0.91 10.81 -18.93
CA LYS A 570 -0.39 9.44 -18.70
C LYS A 570 -1.43 8.35 -18.36
N PHE A 571 -2.41 8.58 -17.48
CA PHE A 571 -3.40 7.55 -17.09
C PHE A 571 -4.63 7.47 -18.01
N GLN A 572 -5.09 8.59 -18.57
CA GLN A 572 -6.08 8.60 -19.67
C GLN A 572 -5.50 7.87 -20.88
N THR A 573 -4.26 8.23 -21.22
CA THR A 573 -3.43 7.55 -22.20
C THR A 573 -3.24 6.08 -21.83
N THR A 574 -3.05 5.68 -20.58
CA THR A 574 -2.92 4.26 -20.20
C THR A 574 -4.20 3.45 -20.43
N ALA A 575 -5.39 3.97 -20.04
CA ALA A 575 -6.65 3.27 -20.26
C ALA A 575 -7.04 3.18 -21.75
N ILE A 576 -6.81 4.29 -22.48
CA ILE A 576 -7.00 4.37 -23.93
C ILE A 576 -5.97 3.50 -24.64
N MET A 577 -4.70 3.52 -24.23
CA MET A 577 -3.62 2.71 -24.79
C MET A 577 -3.84 1.23 -24.50
N GLU A 578 -4.23 0.82 -23.29
CA GLU A 578 -4.54 -0.59 -23.00
C GLU A 578 -5.63 -1.09 -23.97
N THR A 579 -6.69 -0.30 -24.14
CA THR A 579 -7.81 -0.64 -25.03
C THR A 579 -7.38 -0.59 -26.50
N ALA A 580 -6.62 0.42 -26.92
CA ALA A 580 -6.13 0.61 -28.28
C ALA A 580 -5.10 -0.45 -28.69
N ILE A 581 -4.12 -0.71 -27.84
CA ILE A 581 -3.13 -1.77 -28.01
C ILE A 581 -3.86 -3.10 -28.11
N SER A 582 -4.69 -3.45 -27.13
CA SER A 582 -5.43 -4.73 -27.12
C SER A 582 -6.35 -4.91 -28.33
N ALA A 583 -6.98 -3.84 -28.83
CA ALA A 583 -7.86 -3.88 -29.99
C ALA A 583 -7.09 -3.93 -31.33
N SER A 584 -5.94 -3.27 -31.42
CA SER A 584 -5.12 -3.18 -32.64
C SER A 584 -4.37 -4.47 -33.00
N MET A 585 -4.23 -5.39 -32.03
CA MET A 585 -3.51 -6.64 -32.24
C MET A 585 -4.46 -7.77 -32.66
N SER A 586 -4.01 -8.56 -33.63
CA SER A 586 -4.64 -9.84 -33.97
C SER A 586 -3.56 -10.84 -34.35
N HIS A 587 -3.38 -11.84 -33.50
CA HIS A 587 -2.34 -12.85 -33.67
C HIS A 587 -2.73 -14.12 -32.90
N PRO A 588 -2.44 -15.33 -33.42
CA PRO A 588 -2.83 -16.59 -32.76
C PRO A 588 -2.37 -16.73 -31.30
N HIS A 589 -1.24 -16.12 -30.97
CA HIS A 589 -0.61 -16.18 -29.63
C HIS A 589 -0.74 -14.89 -28.82
N ILE A 590 -1.71 -14.05 -29.14
CA ILE A 590 -2.10 -12.88 -28.35
C ILE A 590 -3.59 -13.04 -28.04
N VAL A 591 -4.01 -12.68 -26.82
CA VAL A 591 -5.42 -12.71 -26.46
C VAL A 591 -6.20 -11.77 -27.35
N GLN A 592 -7.07 -12.35 -28.17
CA GLN A 592 -7.87 -11.64 -29.14
C GLN A 592 -8.94 -10.81 -28.43
N THR A 593 -8.88 -9.50 -28.64
CA THR A 593 -9.97 -8.59 -28.28
C THR A 593 -11.02 -8.63 -29.36
N TYR A 594 -12.23 -9.07 -29.03
CA TYR A 594 -13.39 -9.10 -29.93
C TYR A 594 -14.06 -7.74 -30.00
N SER A 595 -14.13 -7.05 -28.86
CA SER A 595 -14.79 -5.76 -28.78
C SER A 595 -14.41 -5.02 -27.52
N TYR A 596 -14.64 -3.73 -27.52
CA TYR A 596 -14.60 -2.93 -26.32
C TYR A 596 -15.76 -1.93 -26.32
N ASN A 597 -16.14 -1.48 -25.14
CA ASN A 597 -17.05 -0.38 -24.92
C ASN A 597 -16.45 0.51 -23.85
N ILE A 598 -16.59 1.82 -24.02
CA ILE A 598 -16.17 2.80 -23.04
C ILE A 598 -17.39 3.65 -22.77
N LYS A 599 -18.00 3.46 -21.60
CA LYS A 599 -19.20 4.21 -21.24
C LYS A 599 -18.92 5.13 -20.06
N PRO A 600 -19.38 6.38 -20.14
CA PRO A 600 -19.47 7.22 -18.97
C PRO A 600 -20.57 6.70 -18.02
N ILE A 601 -20.24 6.54 -16.74
CA ILE A 601 -21.21 6.32 -15.68
C ILE A 601 -21.53 7.68 -15.08
N TYR A 602 -22.77 8.11 -15.28
CA TYR A 602 -23.30 9.37 -14.79
C TYR A 602 -23.88 9.25 -13.38
N THR A 603 -23.96 10.37 -12.67
CA THR A 603 -24.78 10.48 -11.45
C THR A 603 -26.25 10.16 -11.79
N LYS A 604 -26.86 9.20 -11.09
CA LYS A 604 -28.32 8.99 -11.20
C LYS A 604 -29.04 10.14 -10.51
N THR A 605 -29.79 10.95 -11.27
CA THR A 605 -30.79 11.88 -10.74
C THR A 605 -31.90 11.06 -10.07
N SER A 606 -32.39 11.51 -8.92
CA SER A 606 -33.33 10.78 -8.04
C SER A 606 -34.76 10.60 -8.60
N SER A 607 -34.96 10.52 -9.92
CA SER A 607 -36.28 10.60 -10.57
C SER A 607 -36.64 9.46 -11.53
N GLN A 608 -35.86 8.38 -11.66
CA GLN A 608 -36.25 7.20 -12.47
C GLN A 608 -36.11 5.87 -11.72
N LEU A 609 -36.74 5.77 -10.55
CA LEU A 609 -37.13 4.51 -9.93
C LEU A 609 -38.67 4.48 -9.80
N LYS A 610 -39.36 4.38 -10.93
CA LYS A 610 -40.71 3.84 -11.00
C LYS A 610 -40.79 2.97 -12.24
N GLU A 611 -41.40 1.80 -12.07
CA GLU A 611 -41.66 0.75 -13.06
C GLU A 611 -40.51 -0.24 -13.34
N VAL A 612 -40.26 -1.13 -12.37
CA VAL A 612 -40.44 -2.58 -12.59
C VAL A 612 -40.91 -3.18 -11.24
N GLU A 613 -42.23 -3.23 -11.02
CA GLU A 613 -42.83 -4.17 -10.06
C GLU A 613 -42.95 -5.52 -10.76
N VAL A 614 -42.16 -6.52 -10.37
CA VAL A 614 -42.58 -7.93 -10.38
C VAL A 614 -41.90 -8.66 -9.21
N GLU A 615 -42.74 -8.95 -8.21
CA GLU A 615 -42.76 -10.12 -7.32
C GLU A 615 -41.45 -10.65 -6.70
N ALA A 616 -41.24 -10.32 -5.42
CA ALA A 616 -40.74 -11.30 -4.46
C ALA A 616 -41.45 -11.10 -3.11
N LYS A 617 -42.23 -12.13 -2.74
CA LYS A 617 -43.06 -12.25 -1.54
C LYS A 617 -42.24 -12.22 -0.24
N ASP A 618 -42.82 -11.53 0.73
CA ASP A 618 -42.76 -11.66 2.20
C ASP A 618 -41.95 -12.83 2.81
N TRP A 619 -41.20 -12.54 3.89
CA TRP A 619 -41.58 -13.01 5.24
C TRP A 619 -40.85 -12.24 6.38
N ASN A 620 -41.63 -11.70 7.31
CA ASN A 620 -41.30 -11.22 8.67
C ASN A 620 -40.60 -9.86 8.90
N ALA A 621 -41.38 -8.79 8.76
CA ALA A 621 -41.26 -7.59 9.59
C ALA A 621 -42.15 -7.75 10.86
N THR A 622 -41.59 -7.51 12.05
CA THR A 622 -42.38 -7.37 13.29
C THR A 622 -42.82 -5.92 13.47
N ALA A 623 -44.09 -5.79 13.85
CA ALA A 623 -44.82 -4.55 14.00
C ALA A 623 -44.28 -3.65 15.12
N ASN A 624 -43.74 -2.51 14.73
CA ASN A 624 -43.97 -1.23 15.39
C ASN A 624 -43.66 -0.14 14.35
N GLU A 625 -44.37 0.98 14.41
CA GLU A 625 -44.25 2.15 13.53
C GLU A 625 -45.10 2.14 12.24
N ARG A 626 -46.34 1.67 12.37
CA ARG A 626 -47.44 2.32 11.64
C ARG A 626 -48.02 3.43 12.52
N GLU A 627 -48.28 4.59 11.88
CA GLU A 627 -49.10 5.72 12.35
C GLU A 627 -48.42 6.86 13.13
N TRP A 628 -47.76 7.76 12.38
CA TRP A 628 -48.11 9.19 12.46
C TRP A 628 -47.80 9.90 11.12
N ALA A 629 -48.65 9.66 10.12
CA ALA A 629 -48.66 10.41 8.87
C ALA A 629 -50.10 10.79 8.52
N VAL A 630 -50.66 11.80 9.20
CA VAL A 630 -51.77 12.62 8.66
C VAL A 630 -51.72 14.00 9.31
N ARG A 631 -51.25 15.02 8.56
CA ARG A 631 -52.04 16.26 8.35
C ARG A 631 -51.36 17.28 7.43
N LYS A 632 -52.16 17.61 6.41
CA LYS A 632 -52.31 18.88 5.68
C LYS A 632 -51.40 19.16 4.48
N GLU A 633 -52.00 18.85 3.32
CA GLU A 633 -52.01 19.71 2.13
C GLU A 633 -52.30 21.18 2.44
N GLY A 634 -51.76 22.06 1.59
CA GLY A 634 -52.12 23.48 1.55
C GLY A 634 -51.37 24.26 0.48
N SER A 635 -51.82 24.12 -0.78
CA SER A 635 -51.87 25.13 -1.85
C SER A 635 -50.62 25.93 -2.24
N GLY A 636 -50.26 25.89 -3.53
CA GLY A 636 -49.37 26.87 -4.14
C GLY A 636 -49.00 26.53 -5.57
N SER A 637 -49.92 26.79 -6.49
CA SER A 637 -49.76 26.71 -7.95
C SER A 637 -48.53 27.48 -8.47
N GLY A 638 -47.78 26.86 -9.38
CA GLY A 638 -46.78 27.54 -10.18
C GLY A 638 -46.08 26.56 -11.14
N GLN A 639 -46.43 26.65 -12.43
CA GLN A 639 -45.85 25.88 -13.52
C GLN A 639 -44.31 25.93 -13.47
N ARG A 640 -43.67 24.76 -13.33
CA ARG A 640 -42.23 24.59 -13.53
C ARG A 640 -41.98 24.34 -15.01
N ALA A 641 -41.21 25.22 -15.64
CA ALA A 641 -40.48 24.88 -16.84
C ALA A 641 -39.30 23.98 -16.42
N GLU A 642 -39.29 22.76 -16.93
CA GLU A 642 -38.23 21.78 -16.78
C GLU A 642 -36.99 22.26 -17.56
N GLY A 643 -35.99 22.78 -16.85
CA GLY A 643 -34.61 22.78 -17.32
C GLY A 643 -33.97 21.51 -16.81
N GLU A 644 -33.91 20.47 -17.64
CA GLU A 644 -33.21 19.23 -17.34
C GLU A 644 -31.72 19.54 -17.13
N ALA A 645 -31.22 19.37 -15.91
CA ALA A 645 -29.79 19.40 -15.63
C ALA A 645 -29.15 18.17 -16.27
N GLU A 646 -28.23 18.38 -17.21
CA GLU A 646 -27.56 17.27 -17.90
C GLU A 646 -26.70 16.45 -16.93
N PRO A 647 -26.72 15.10 -17.05
CA PRO A 647 -25.99 14.21 -16.17
C PRO A 647 -24.46 14.39 -16.28
N SER A 648 -23.77 14.55 -15.15
CA SER A 648 -22.31 14.66 -15.09
C SER A 648 -21.63 13.29 -14.91
N VAL A 649 -20.61 13.00 -15.73
CA VAL A 649 -19.84 11.74 -15.73
C VAL A 649 -18.98 11.62 -14.48
N MET A 650 -19.17 10.59 -13.66
CA MET A 650 -18.42 10.34 -12.42
C MET A 650 -17.28 9.33 -12.59
N VAL A 651 -17.49 8.32 -13.43
CA VAL A 651 -16.58 7.19 -13.62
C VAL A 651 -16.60 6.82 -15.10
N TRP A 652 -15.43 6.59 -15.68
CA TRP A 652 -15.33 5.94 -16.99
C TRP A 652 -15.24 4.44 -16.77
N GLU A 653 -16.20 3.71 -17.30
CA GLU A 653 -16.15 2.25 -17.31
C GLU A 653 -15.66 1.78 -18.67
N VAL A 654 -14.47 1.18 -18.68
CA VAL A 654 -13.91 0.48 -19.83
C VAL A 654 -14.29 -0.99 -19.72
N GLN A 655 -14.92 -1.49 -20.76
CA GLN A 655 -15.41 -2.85 -20.87
C GLN A 655 -14.70 -3.49 -22.07
N ILE A 656 -13.99 -4.59 -21.88
CA ILE A 656 -13.26 -5.29 -22.93
C ILE A 656 -13.79 -6.72 -23.02
N ILE A 657 -14.26 -7.11 -24.21
CA ILE A 657 -14.68 -8.46 -24.55
C ILE A 657 -13.52 -9.15 -25.27
N GLN A 658 -12.97 -10.18 -24.64
CA GLN A 658 -11.84 -10.95 -25.13
C GLN A 658 -12.21 -12.41 -25.30
N GLU A 659 -11.40 -13.14 -26.05
CA GLU A 659 -11.50 -14.60 -26.09
C GLU A 659 -11.37 -15.21 -24.70
N PHE A 660 -12.20 -16.21 -24.40
CA PHE A 660 -12.11 -16.94 -23.15
C PHE A 660 -11.06 -18.05 -23.26
N CYS A 661 -10.06 -18.01 -22.39
CA CYS A 661 -9.04 -19.04 -22.28
C CYS A 661 -9.41 -20.00 -21.14
N ASP A 662 -9.83 -21.21 -21.49
CA ASP A 662 -10.46 -22.21 -20.64
C ASP A 662 -9.55 -22.81 -19.56
N HIS A 663 -8.22 -22.74 -19.72
CA HIS A 663 -7.25 -23.21 -18.72
C HIS A 663 -6.71 -22.10 -17.82
N GLY A 664 -7.24 -20.88 -17.95
CA GLY A 664 -6.81 -19.72 -17.17
C GLY A 664 -5.35 -19.33 -17.47
N SER A 665 -4.63 -18.87 -16.44
CA SER A 665 -3.24 -18.44 -16.59
C SER A 665 -2.27 -19.62 -16.69
N LEU A 666 -1.13 -19.42 -17.36
CA LEU A 666 -0.04 -20.39 -17.40
C LEU A 666 0.45 -20.73 -15.98
N ARG A 667 0.38 -19.79 -15.03
CA ARG A 667 0.67 -20.07 -13.62
C ARG A 667 -0.28 -21.12 -13.02
N SER A 668 -1.55 -21.07 -13.38
CA SER A 668 -2.55 -22.06 -12.97
C SER A 668 -2.23 -23.42 -13.57
N VAL A 669 -1.93 -23.47 -14.89
CA VAL A 669 -1.53 -24.69 -15.60
C VAL A 669 -0.27 -25.32 -15.00
N LEU A 670 0.74 -24.52 -14.66
CA LEU A 670 1.98 -24.99 -14.03
C LEU A 670 1.77 -25.55 -12.61
N SER A 671 0.67 -25.17 -11.94
CA SER A 671 0.33 -25.62 -10.58
C SER A 671 -0.61 -26.82 -10.57
N ASP A 672 -1.28 -27.09 -11.70
CA ASP A 672 -2.24 -28.17 -11.84
C ASP A 672 -1.53 -29.49 -12.20
N LYS A 673 -1.73 -30.50 -11.35
CA LYS A 673 -1.09 -31.82 -11.50
C LYS A 673 -1.57 -32.60 -12.72
N THR A 674 -2.72 -32.25 -13.29
CA THR A 674 -3.29 -32.94 -14.46
C THR A 674 -2.48 -32.73 -15.75
N PHE A 675 -1.76 -31.60 -15.86
CA PHE A 675 -0.90 -31.28 -17.00
C PHE A 675 0.54 -31.75 -16.84
N LEU A 676 0.86 -32.40 -15.72
CA LEU A 676 2.22 -32.84 -15.39
C LEU A 676 2.38 -34.32 -15.71
N LYS A 677 3.56 -34.70 -16.19
CA LYS A 677 3.99 -36.10 -16.26
C LYS A 677 4.06 -36.70 -14.84
N ARG A 678 4.16 -38.03 -14.73
CA ARG A 678 4.27 -38.73 -13.43
C ARG A 678 5.44 -38.25 -12.57
N ASN A 679 6.51 -37.76 -13.17
CA ASN A 679 7.65 -37.16 -12.49
C ASN A 679 7.39 -35.71 -12.00
N GLY A 680 6.17 -35.22 -12.18
CA GLY A 680 5.75 -33.87 -11.80
C GLY A 680 6.23 -32.77 -12.75
N HIS A 681 6.90 -33.06 -13.87
CA HIS A 681 7.35 -32.03 -14.82
C HIS A 681 6.40 -31.89 -16.01
N LEU A 682 6.41 -30.71 -16.65
CA LEU A 682 5.77 -30.57 -17.97
C LEU A 682 6.51 -31.43 -18.99
N ASP A 683 5.78 -31.94 -19.97
CA ASP A 683 6.41 -32.53 -21.14
C ASP A 683 7.28 -31.50 -21.86
N ALA A 684 8.50 -31.89 -22.27
CA ALA A 684 9.43 -31.01 -22.98
C ALA A 684 8.81 -30.49 -24.29
N GLY A 685 8.03 -31.31 -24.99
CA GLY A 685 7.28 -30.88 -26.18
C GLY A 685 6.25 -29.78 -25.87
N VAL A 686 5.50 -29.94 -24.77
CA VAL A 686 4.53 -28.93 -24.31
C VAL A 686 5.24 -27.65 -23.84
N MET A 687 6.34 -27.78 -23.09
CA MET A 687 7.17 -26.66 -22.65
C MET A 687 7.70 -25.82 -23.84
N LEU A 688 8.30 -26.48 -24.82
CA LEU A 688 8.81 -25.84 -26.04
C LEU A 688 7.68 -25.23 -26.88
N LYS A 689 6.51 -25.86 -26.90
CA LYS A 689 5.32 -25.32 -27.56
C LYS A 689 4.88 -24.02 -26.89
N LEU A 690 4.61 -24.05 -25.57
CA LEU A 690 4.11 -22.88 -24.83
C LEU A 690 5.09 -21.70 -24.88
N ALA A 691 6.39 -21.94 -24.68
CA ALA A 691 7.37 -20.86 -24.80
C ALA A 691 7.52 -20.34 -26.23
N GLY A 692 7.45 -21.22 -27.23
CA GLY A 692 7.46 -20.81 -28.64
C GLY A 692 6.22 -19.99 -29.01
N ASP A 693 5.06 -20.33 -28.47
CA ASP A 693 3.82 -19.57 -28.66
C ASP A 693 3.96 -18.16 -28.06
N VAL A 694 4.43 -18.04 -26.82
CA VAL A 694 4.70 -16.74 -26.17
C VAL A 694 5.72 -15.93 -26.97
N ALA A 695 6.83 -16.55 -27.40
CA ALA A 695 7.87 -15.88 -28.19
C ALA A 695 7.34 -15.35 -29.53
N ARG A 696 6.48 -16.10 -30.23
CA ARG A 696 5.80 -15.63 -31.44
C ARG A 696 4.85 -14.47 -31.17
N GLY A 697 4.09 -14.53 -30.07
CA GLY A 697 3.24 -13.41 -29.63
C GLY A 697 4.05 -12.14 -29.37
N MET A 698 5.15 -12.25 -28.62
CA MET A 698 6.03 -11.12 -28.31
C MET A 698 6.77 -10.59 -29.54
N LEU A 699 7.17 -11.46 -30.46
CA LEU A 699 7.74 -11.06 -31.75
C LEU A 699 6.76 -10.14 -32.51
N HIS A 700 5.48 -10.50 -32.55
CA HIS A 700 4.45 -9.67 -33.19
C HIS A 700 4.30 -8.32 -32.47
N ILE A 701 4.19 -8.33 -31.14
CA ILE A 701 4.09 -7.11 -30.31
C ILE A 701 5.27 -6.15 -30.58
N HIS A 702 6.50 -6.68 -30.58
CA HIS A 702 7.70 -5.89 -30.84
C HIS A 702 7.81 -5.39 -32.28
N SER A 703 7.25 -6.12 -33.25
CA SER A 703 7.18 -5.68 -34.65
C SER A 703 6.28 -4.44 -34.83
N MET A 704 5.27 -4.30 -33.96
CA MET A 704 4.39 -3.13 -33.89
C MET A 704 4.98 -1.97 -33.06
N GLN A 705 6.25 -2.07 -32.64
CA GLN A 705 6.92 -1.12 -31.74
C GLN A 705 6.26 -0.99 -30.37
N ILE A 706 5.66 -2.07 -29.86
CA ILE A 706 5.06 -2.09 -28.54
C ILE A 706 6.00 -2.84 -27.58
N VAL A 707 6.16 -2.32 -26.37
CA VAL A 707 6.82 -3.01 -25.25
C VAL A 707 5.74 -3.41 -24.26
N HIS A 708 5.76 -4.67 -23.81
CA HIS A 708 4.73 -5.20 -22.93
C HIS A 708 4.87 -4.66 -21.50
N GLY A 709 6.09 -4.72 -20.93
CA GLY A 709 6.43 -4.14 -19.61
C GLY A 709 6.02 -4.94 -18.37
N ASP A 710 5.29 -6.05 -18.50
CA ASP A 710 4.91 -6.92 -17.36
C ASP A 710 4.71 -8.38 -17.79
N LEU A 711 5.64 -8.90 -18.58
CA LEU A 711 5.59 -10.28 -19.08
C LEU A 711 5.91 -11.28 -17.93
N LYS A 712 4.94 -12.13 -17.59
CA LYS A 712 5.06 -13.14 -16.50
C LYS A 712 4.04 -14.27 -16.66
N ALA A 713 4.22 -15.40 -15.98
CA ALA A 713 3.32 -16.56 -16.12
C ALA A 713 1.85 -16.28 -15.76
N LEU A 714 1.55 -15.25 -14.95
CA LEU A 714 0.18 -14.82 -14.66
C LEU A 714 -0.49 -14.08 -15.84
N ASN A 715 0.30 -13.44 -16.70
CA ASN A 715 -0.18 -12.65 -17.85
C ASN A 715 -0.12 -13.45 -19.16
N ILE A 716 0.17 -14.75 -19.09
CA ILE A 716 0.03 -15.68 -20.21
C ILE A 716 -1.21 -16.51 -19.95
N LEU A 717 -2.18 -16.51 -20.87
CA LEU A 717 -3.37 -17.36 -20.81
C LEU A 717 -3.18 -18.61 -21.67
N VAL A 718 -3.85 -19.70 -21.30
CA VAL A 718 -3.76 -20.98 -22.00
C VAL A 718 -5.14 -21.44 -22.42
N THR A 719 -5.24 -21.90 -23.68
CA THR A 719 -6.48 -22.45 -24.23
C THR A 719 -6.23 -23.68 -25.09
N GLY A 720 -7.26 -24.49 -25.30
CA GLY A 720 -7.26 -25.60 -26.25
C GLY A 720 -7.44 -26.95 -25.57
N GLU A 721 -8.26 -27.80 -26.19
CA GLU A 721 -8.66 -29.09 -25.63
C GLU A 721 -7.64 -30.20 -25.92
N SER A 722 -7.24 -30.36 -27.18
CA SER A 722 -6.28 -31.39 -27.62
C SER A 722 -4.83 -30.91 -27.67
N SER A 723 -4.61 -29.59 -27.71
CA SER A 723 -3.27 -29.00 -27.75
C SER A 723 -3.24 -27.62 -27.09
N LEU A 724 -2.57 -27.53 -25.94
CA LEU A 724 -2.43 -26.30 -25.16
C LEU A 724 -1.73 -25.20 -25.96
N THR A 725 -2.39 -24.08 -26.15
CA THR A 725 -1.89 -22.91 -26.88
C THR A 725 -1.73 -21.75 -25.91
N ALA A 726 -0.53 -21.16 -25.87
CA ALA A 726 -0.28 -19.99 -25.02
C ALA A 726 -0.59 -18.69 -25.75
N LYS A 727 -1.17 -17.73 -25.01
CA LYS A 727 -1.56 -16.41 -25.52
C LYS A 727 -1.12 -15.33 -24.55
N VAL A 728 -0.42 -14.32 -25.06
CA VAL A 728 0.02 -13.14 -24.28
C VAL A 728 -1.19 -12.25 -23.96
N ALA A 729 -1.31 -11.82 -22.71
CA ALA A 729 -2.44 -11.04 -22.19
C ALA A 729 -1.98 -9.88 -21.30
N ASP A 730 -2.93 -9.03 -20.92
CA ASP A 730 -2.77 -7.92 -19.95
C ASP A 730 -1.79 -6.81 -20.38
N PHE A 731 -2.29 -5.88 -21.18
CA PHE A 731 -1.52 -4.76 -21.75
C PHE A 731 -1.61 -3.47 -20.92
N GLY A 732 -1.97 -3.57 -19.63
CA GLY A 732 -2.19 -2.41 -18.75
C GLY A 732 -0.94 -1.56 -18.46
N LEU A 733 0.26 -2.10 -18.68
CA LEU A 733 1.54 -1.39 -18.57
C LEU A 733 2.27 -1.25 -19.92
N SER A 734 1.63 -1.63 -21.02
CA SER A 734 2.25 -1.64 -22.33
C SER A 734 2.34 -0.24 -22.93
N VAL A 735 3.43 0.03 -23.64
CA VAL A 735 3.72 1.34 -24.22
C VAL A 735 4.14 1.17 -25.68
N ARG A 736 3.66 2.04 -26.56
CA ARG A 736 4.12 2.14 -27.95
C ARG A 736 5.32 3.08 -28.01
N MET A 737 6.38 2.64 -28.69
CA MET A 737 7.61 3.39 -28.91
C MET A 737 7.64 3.99 -30.32
N GLU A 738 8.30 5.13 -30.47
CA GLU A 738 8.66 5.68 -31.78
C GLU A 738 9.79 4.84 -32.43
N HIS A 739 9.90 4.89 -33.77
CA HIS A 739 10.81 4.01 -34.50
C HIS A 739 12.30 4.21 -34.19
N ASP A 740 12.70 5.42 -33.81
CA ASP A 740 14.06 5.80 -33.44
C ASP A 740 14.31 5.74 -31.92
N GLN A 741 13.27 5.50 -31.13
CA GLN A 741 13.36 5.46 -29.68
C GLN A 741 14.00 4.14 -29.20
N THR A 742 15.03 4.25 -28.37
CA THR A 742 15.72 3.07 -27.79
C THR A 742 15.06 2.57 -26.51
N HIS A 743 14.46 3.47 -25.72
CA HIS A 743 13.78 3.15 -24.47
C HIS A 743 12.79 4.26 -24.07
N VAL A 744 11.88 3.93 -23.16
CA VAL A 744 10.99 4.87 -22.47
C VAL A 744 11.54 5.11 -21.07
N SER A 745 11.85 6.37 -20.73
CA SER A 745 12.44 6.74 -19.42
C SER A 745 11.37 7.02 -18.36
N GLY A 746 11.75 6.90 -17.08
CA GLY A 746 10.88 7.23 -15.93
C GLY A 746 9.81 6.18 -15.63
N MET A 747 9.92 4.96 -16.18
CA MET A 747 8.98 3.87 -15.99
C MET A 747 9.52 2.85 -14.98
N HIS A 748 9.10 2.95 -13.72
CA HIS A 748 9.43 1.99 -12.64
C HIS A 748 8.21 1.12 -12.28
N ALA A 749 7.56 0.54 -13.29
CA ALA A 749 6.34 -0.24 -13.13
C ALA A 749 6.51 -1.66 -13.69
N GLY A 750 5.78 -2.63 -13.12
CA GLY A 750 5.87 -4.06 -13.44
C GLY A 750 6.07 -4.94 -12.20
N THR A 751 6.22 -6.24 -12.39
CA THR A 751 6.47 -7.19 -11.28
C THR A 751 7.96 -7.26 -10.94
N LEU A 752 8.34 -6.90 -9.71
CA LEU A 752 9.76 -6.75 -9.29
C LEU A 752 10.63 -7.97 -9.63
N THR A 753 10.11 -9.20 -9.53
CA THR A 753 10.84 -10.44 -9.84
C THR A 753 11.15 -10.64 -11.32
N HIS A 754 10.47 -9.91 -12.20
CA HIS A 754 10.59 -10.02 -13.66
C HIS A 754 11.20 -8.75 -14.28
N MET A 755 11.39 -7.68 -13.50
CA MET A 755 12.01 -6.45 -13.96
C MET A 755 13.50 -6.63 -14.28
N ALA A 756 13.92 -6.07 -15.41
CA ALA A 756 15.32 -6.03 -15.81
C ALA A 756 16.12 -5.01 -14.96
N PRO A 757 17.45 -5.20 -14.79
CA PRO A 757 18.28 -4.30 -13.99
C PRO A 757 18.19 -2.82 -14.41
N GLU A 758 18.10 -2.53 -15.71
CA GLU A 758 18.01 -1.16 -16.24
C GLU A 758 16.67 -0.47 -15.92
N ILE A 759 15.59 -1.23 -15.76
CA ILE A 759 14.31 -0.70 -15.26
C ILE A 759 14.44 -0.36 -13.78
N LEU A 760 15.04 -1.26 -13.00
CA LEU A 760 15.21 -1.10 -11.56
C LEU A 760 16.13 0.07 -11.18
N MET A 761 17.18 0.30 -11.97
CA MET A 761 18.19 1.33 -11.70
C MET A 761 17.83 2.70 -12.27
N SER A 762 17.23 2.73 -13.47
CA SER A 762 17.08 3.96 -14.25
C SER A 762 15.68 4.18 -14.83
N GLY A 763 14.75 3.24 -14.62
CA GLY A 763 13.40 3.31 -15.16
C GLY A 763 13.36 3.29 -16.69
N HIS A 764 14.36 2.67 -17.32
CA HIS A 764 14.48 2.56 -18.78
C HIS A 764 13.77 1.29 -19.28
N LEU A 765 12.53 1.45 -19.73
CA LEU A 765 11.74 0.36 -20.32
C LEU A 765 12.07 0.22 -21.81
N SER A 766 12.46 -0.98 -22.25
CA SER A 766 12.82 -1.27 -23.65
C SER A 766 12.38 -2.67 -24.08
N LYS A 767 12.46 -2.97 -25.38
CA LYS A 767 12.23 -4.33 -25.90
C LYS A 767 13.16 -5.37 -25.26
N ALA A 768 14.40 -5.00 -24.95
CA ALA A 768 15.35 -5.89 -24.28
C ALA A 768 14.91 -6.23 -22.83
N ALA A 769 14.11 -5.38 -22.19
CA ALA A 769 13.57 -5.68 -20.87
C ALA A 769 12.45 -6.73 -20.92
N ASP A 770 11.62 -6.75 -21.97
CA ASP A 770 10.66 -7.86 -22.19
C ASP A 770 11.39 -9.19 -22.44
N VAL A 771 12.55 -9.16 -23.11
CA VAL A 771 13.40 -10.34 -23.31
C VAL A 771 13.95 -10.86 -21.97
N TYR A 772 14.37 -9.97 -21.08
CA TYR A 772 14.77 -10.34 -19.72
C TYR A 772 13.63 -11.05 -18.97
N ALA A 773 12.43 -10.46 -19.01
CA ALA A 773 11.24 -11.03 -18.39
C ALA A 773 10.87 -12.40 -19.00
N PHE A 774 11.09 -12.60 -20.31
CA PHE A 774 10.93 -13.90 -20.97
C PHE A 774 11.94 -14.95 -20.46
N GLY A 775 13.19 -14.57 -20.17
CA GLY A 775 14.17 -15.46 -19.54
C GLY A 775 13.72 -15.94 -18.15
N ILE A 776 13.16 -15.04 -17.35
CA ILE A 776 12.55 -15.37 -16.06
C ILE A 776 11.33 -16.28 -16.24
N LEU A 777 10.49 -16.03 -17.24
CA LEU A 777 9.35 -16.89 -17.58
C LEU A 777 9.80 -18.32 -17.96
N MET A 778 10.87 -18.48 -18.73
CA MET A 778 11.42 -19.80 -19.07
C MET A 778 11.86 -20.58 -17.81
N TYR A 779 12.37 -19.88 -16.80
CA TYR A 779 12.64 -20.46 -15.49
C TYR A 779 11.36 -20.91 -14.77
N GLU A 780 10.31 -20.09 -14.78
CA GLU A 780 9.03 -20.44 -14.17
C GLU A 780 8.39 -21.66 -14.84
N VAL A 781 8.49 -21.77 -16.17
CA VAL A 781 7.96 -22.92 -16.92
C VAL A 781 8.72 -24.22 -16.59
N GLN A 782 10.05 -24.16 -16.52
CA GLN A 782 10.87 -25.34 -16.21
C GLN A 782 10.68 -25.81 -14.75
N THR A 783 10.61 -24.87 -13.80
CA THR A 783 10.63 -25.20 -12.37
C THR A 783 9.26 -25.24 -11.72
N LYS A 784 8.25 -24.59 -12.33
CA LYS A 784 6.92 -24.28 -11.76
C LYS A 784 6.98 -23.38 -10.51
N GLN A 785 8.16 -22.95 -10.09
CA GLN A 785 8.35 -22.10 -8.93
C GLN A 785 8.26 -20.63 -9.32
N LYS A 786 7.98 -19.76 -8.34
CA LYS A 786 8.16 -18.33 -8.53
C LYS A 786 9.65 -18.02 -8.58
N ALA A 787 10.08 -17.12 -9.46
CA ALA A 787 11.45 -16.64 -9.48
C ALA A 787 11.84 -16.04 -8.10
N PHE A 788 13.09 -16.26 -7.69
CA PHE A 788 13.65 -15.74 -6.43
C PHE A 788 12.87 -16.12 -5.15
N LYS A 789 12.18 -17.27 -5.15
CA LYS A 789 11.47 -17.78 -3.96
C LYS A 789 12.42 -17.83 -2.75
N GLY A 790 12.03 -17.15 -1.66
CA GLY A 790 12.81 -17.08 -0.42
C GLY A 790 13.75 -15.86 -0.31
N VAL A 791 13.92 -15.07 -1.37
CA VAL A 791 14.67 -13.81 -1.33
C VAL A 791 13.75 -12.68 -0.85
N PRO A 792 14.12 -11.89 0.18
CA PRO A 792 13.34 -10.73 0.60
C PRO A 792 13.25 -9.66 -0.50
N MET A 793 12.05 -9.13 -0.76
CA MET A 793 11.78 -8.20 -1.87
C MET A 793 12.65 -6.93 -1.85
N HIS A 794 12.92 -6.37 -0.66
CA HIS A 794 13.77 -5.17 -0.53
C HIS A 794 15.25 -5.43 -0.88
N GLN A 795 15.71 -6.68 -0.77
CA GLN A 795 17.09 -7.07 -1.14
C GLN A 795 17.18 -7.41 -2.63
N LEU A 796 16.07 -7.81 -3.24
CA LEU A 796 16.04 -8.32 -4.61
C LEU A 796 16.57 -7.28 -5.61
N THR A 797 16.20 -6.01 -5.46
CA THR A 797 16.68 -4.92 -6.33
C THR A 797 18.21 -4.82 -6.29
N SER A 798 18.78 -4.75 -5.08
CA SER A 798 20.24 -4.67 -4.89
C SER A 798 20.96 -5.94 -5.37
N ASP A 799 20.38 -7.11 -5.11
CA ASP A 799 20.96 -8.39 -5.50
C ASP A 799 20.95 -8.59 -7.02
N VAL A 800 19.88 -8.20 -7.72
CA VAL A 800 19.76 -8.31 -9.18
C VAL A 800 20.65 -7.29 -9.89
N CYS A 801 20.71 -6.05 -9.38
CA CYS A 801 21.44 -4.95 -10.01
C CYS A 801 22.94 -5.00 -9.67
N SER A 802 23.30 -5.12 -8.39
CA SER A 802 24.69 -5.00 -7.94
C SER A 802 25.41 -6.34 -7.79
N LYS A 803 24.70 -7.41 -7.43
CA LYS A 803 25.28 -8.76 -7.27
C LYS A 803 25.00 -9.70 -8.43
N MET A 804 24.34 -9.21 -9.48
CA MET A 804 23.96 -9.99 -10.67
C MET A 804 23.23 -11.30 -10.35
N ARG A 805 22.45 -11.35 -9.26
CA ARG A 805 21.70 -12.55 -8.87
C ARG A 805 20.75 -12.97 -10.00
N ARG A 806 20.71 -14.27 -10.28
CA ARG A 806 19.76 -14.90 -11.22
C ARG A 806 19.12 -16.14 -10.59
N PRO A 807 17.93 -16.57 -11.04
CA PRO A 807 17.35 -17.86 -10.66
C PRO A 807 18.26 -19.03 -11.10
N VAL A 808 18.32 -20.08 -10.27
CA VAL A 808 19.19 -21.24 -10.50
C VAL A 808 18.36 -22.40 -11.03
N PHE A 809 18.66 -22.87 -12.24
CA PHE A 809 17.98 -24.02 -12.83
C PHE A 809 18.40 -25.33 -12.17
N PRO A 810 17.49 -26.31 -12.03
CA PRO A 810 17.84 -27.62 -11.52
C PRO A 810 18.64 -28.42 -12.58
N PRO A 811 19.49 -29.39 -12.18
CA PRO A 811 20.37 -30.14 -13.09
C PRO A 811 19.66 -30.89 -14.22
N GLU A 812 18.39 -31.24 -14.02
CA GLU A 812 17.54 -31.95 -14.98
C GLU A 812 17.03 -31.02 -16.10
N ALA A 813 17.27 -29.71 -16.01
CA ALA A 813 16.89 -28.77 -17.04
C ALA A 813 17.70 -29.02 -18.35
N PRO A 814 17.07 -28.97 -19.52
CA PRO A 814 17.77 -29.14 -20.80
C PRO A 814 18.82 -28.05 -21.04
N ILE A 815 20.02 -28.42 -21.50
CA ILE A 815 21.15 -27.47 -21.68
C ILE A 815 20.75 -26.29 -22.56
N LYS A 816 20.17 -26.57 -23.72
CA LYS A 816 19.77 -25.55 -24.70
C LYS A 816 18.71 -24.58 -24.14
N TRP A 817 17.85 -25.07 -23.24
CA TRP A 817 16.86 -24.25 -22.55
C TRP A 817 17.51 -23.26 -21.58
N VAL A 818 18.46 -23.75 -20.77
CA VAL A 818 19.22 -22.93 -19.81
C VAL A 818 20.09 -21.91 -20.55
N GLU A 819 20.77 -22.31 -21.62
CA GLU A 819 21.57 -21.40 -22.47
C GLU A 819 20.72 -20.25 -23.03
N LEU A 820 19.51 -20.54 -23.50
CA LEU A 820 18.62 -19.50 -24.03
C LEU A 820 18.09 -18.60 -22.91
N ALA A 821 17.57 -19.16 -21.81
CA ALA A 821 17.08 -18.37 -20.68
C ALA A 821 18.17 -17.46 -20.09
N THR A 822 19.40 -17.95 -20.03
CA THR A 822 20.53 -17.19 -19.49
C THR A 822 20.99 -16.06 -20.39
N ARG A 823 20.95 -16.26 -21.71
CA ARG A 823 21.14 -15.18 -22.68
C ARG A 823 20.01 -14.15 -22.64
N CYS A 824 18.77 -14.58 -22.42
CA CYS A 824 17.62 -13.68 -22.31
C CYS A 824 17.74 -12.72 -21.13
N TRP A 825 18.26 -13.17 -19.98
CA TRP A 825 18.41 -12.33 -18.78
C TRP A 825 19.83 -11.78 -18.55
N ASP A 826 20.62 -11.65 -19.63
CA ASP A 826 21.95 -11.04 -19.57
C ASP A 826 21.89 -9.67 -18.88
N HIS A 827 22.91 -9.34 -18.09
CA HIS A 827 22.94 -8.07 -17.38
C HIS A 827 22.95 -6.89 -18.36
N THR A 828 23.64 -7.04 -19.49
CA THR A 828 23.75 -6.03 -20.54
C THR A 828 22.60 -6.20 -21.54
N PRO A 829 21.70 -5.21 -21.72
CA PRO A 829 20.53 -5.32 -22.61
C PRO A 829 20.87 -5.70 -24.06
N GLU A 830 21.99 -5.21 -24.57
CA GLU A 830 22.43 -5.40 -25.96
C GLU A 830 22.89 -6.83 -26.27
N ASN A 831 23.26 -7.60 -25.24
CA ASN A 831 23.67 -9.00 -25.38
C ASN A 831 22.46 -9.95 -25.47
N ARG A 832 21.25 -9.46 -25.15
CA ARG A 832 20.04 -10.26 -25.11
C ARG A 832 19.55 -10.52 -26.54
N PRO A 833 19.10 -11.74 -26.87
CA PRO A 833 18.61 -12.06 -28.21
C PRO A 833 17.29 -11.34 -28.51
N THR A 834 17.01 -11.11 -29.79
CA THR A 834 15.67 -10.61 -30.18
C THR A 834 14.63 -11.73 -30.14
N PHE A 835 13.33 -11.41 -30.03
CA PHE A 835 12.29 -12.45 -30.12
C PHE A 835 12.31 -13.24 -31.44
N ALA A 836 12.82 -12.66 -32.54
CA ALA A 836 13.01 -13.38 -33.80
C ALA A 836 14.06 -14.49 -33.67
N GLU A 837 15.18 -14.19 -32.99
CA GLU A 837 16.21 -15.18 -32.67
C GLU A 837 15.72 -16.22 -31.68
N ILE A 838 14.97 -15.80 -30.64
CA ILE A 838 14.37 -16.70 -29.65
C ILE A 838 13.43 -17.71 -30.33
N VAL A 839 12.56 -17.26 -31.24
CA VAL A 839 11.65 -18.17 -31.99
C VAL A 839 12.46 -19.19 -32.78
N ARG A 840 13.51 -18.75 -33.51
CA ARG A 840 14.38 -19.65 -34.27
C ARG A 840 15.04 -20.69 -33.36
N LEU A 841 15.60 -20.27 -32.23
CA LEU A 841 16.26 -21.15 -31.27
C LEU A 841 15.30 -22.16 -30.63
N ILE A 842 14.06 -21.75 -30.32
CA ILE A 842 13.04 -22.67 -29.79
C ILE A 842 12.62 -23.69 -30.86
N ASP A 843 12.47 -23.28 -32.11
CA ASP A 843 12.10 -24.21 -33.18
C ASP A 843 13.25 -25.18 -33.51
N GLU A 844 14.52 -24.75 -33.41
CA GLU A 844 15.68 -25.64 -33.42
C GLU A 844 15.62 -26.67 -32.27
N MET A 845 15.30 -26.22 -31.05
CA MET A 845 15.13 -27.12 -29.88
C MET A 845 13.99 -28.11 -30.06
N LYS A 846 12.88 -27.74 -30.70
CA LYS A 846 11.81 -28.69 -31.07
C LYS A 846 12.32 -29.77 -32.02
N GLY A 847 13.15 -29.40 -32.99
CA GLY A 847 13.83 -30.33 -33.89
C GLY A 847 14.75 -31.30 -33.14
N LEU A 848 15.52 -30.81 -32.16
CA LEU A 848 16.35 -31.65 -31.28
C LEU A 848 15.49 -32.59 -30.43
N HIS A 849 14.40 -32.08 -29.84
CA HIS A 849 13.49 -32.89 -29.03
C HIS A 849 12.84 -34.01 -29.84
N ALA A 850 12.41 -33.73 -31.08
CA ALA A 850 11.86 -34.74 -31.99
C ALA A 850 12.85 -35.86 -32.35
N LYS A 851 14.17 -35.55 -32.32
CA LYS A 851 15.26 -36.52 -32.52
C LYS A 851 15.70 -37.22 -31.22
N GLY A 852 15.19 -36.81 -30.06
CA GLY A 852 15.66 -37.30 -28.75
C GLY A 852 16.97 -36.67 -28.28
N GLU A 853 17.45 -35.61 -28.93
CA GLU A 853 18.74 -34.92 -28.66
C GLU A 853 18.58 -33.70 -27.74
N PHE A 854 17.39 -33.49 -27.15
CA PHE A 854 17.14 -32.42 -26.20
C PHE A 854 17.43 -32.89 -24.77
N THR A 855 18.72 -32.93 -24.44
CA THR A 855 19.24 -33.59 -23.25
C THR A 855 19.43 -32.66 -22.02
N PRO A 856 19.32 -33.20 -20.79
CA PRO A 856 19.62 -32.48 -19.55
C PRO A 856 21.09 -32.07 -19.41
N VAL A 857 21.38 -31.13 -18.51
CA VAL A 857 22.77 -30.69 -18.25
C VAL A 857 23.67 -31.80 -17.74
N ALA A 858 23.12 -32.78 -17.01
CA ALA A 858 23.88 -33.91 -16.50
C ALA A 858 24.53 -34.80 -17.59
N GLU A 859 24.05 -34.74 -18.85
CA GLU A 859 24.54 -35.59 -19.95
C GLU A 859 25.57 -34.90 -20.86
N GLY A 860 25.88 -33.61 -20.65
CA GLY A 860 26.78 -32.83 -21.51
C GLY A 860 27.72 -31.92 -20.72
N THR A 861 29.01 -32.29 -20.66
CA THR A 861 30.06 -31.52 -19.97
C THR A 861 30.33 -30.17 -20.65
N ASN A 862 29.83 -29.08 -20.08
CA ASN A 862 30.27 -27.72 -20.41
C ASN A 862 30.56 -26.95 -19.10
N SER A 863 31.84 -26.70 -18.81
CA SER A 863 32.34 -26.15 -17.54
C SER A 863 31.87 -24.70 -17.28
N SER A 864 31.46 -23.96 -18.32
CA SER A 864 30.96 -22.59 -18.20
C SER A 864 29.53 -22.49 -17.65
N LEU A 865 28.71 -23.53 -17.80
CA LEU A 865 27.33 -23.58 -17.29
C LEU A 865 27.26 -24.04 -15.82
N GLN A 866 28.33 -24.65 -15.30
CA GLN A 866 28.37 -25.13 -13.92
C GLN A 866 28.21 -24.01 -12.88
N GLY A 867 28.71 -22.79 -13.14
CA GLY A 867 28.54 -21.65 -12.22
C GLY A 867 27.12 -21.05 -12.19
N LEU A 868 26.28 -21.36 -13.18
CA LEU A 868 24.87 -20.94 -13.25
C LEU A 868 23.90 -22.02 -12.70
N ILE A 869 24.44 -23.20 -12.38
CA ILE A 869 23.74 -24.35 -11.77
C ILE A 869 24.20 -24.55 -10.31
N TYR A 870 25.46 -24.27 -10.02
CA TYR A 870 26.04 -24.24 -8.68
C TYR A 870 26.62 -22.85 -8.37
N SER A 871 25.82 -22.02 -7.69
CA SER A 871 26.34 -20.88 -6.94
C SER A 871 25.83 -20.94 -5.50
N ILE A 872 26.11 -22.05 -4.84
CA ILE A 872 26.17 -22.09 -3.38
C ILE A 872 27.36 -22.98 -3.00
N SER A 873 28.31 -22.43 -2.24
CA SER A 873 29.38 -23.23 -1.62
C SER A 873 28.77 -24.39 -0.85
N GLU A 874 29.41 -25.56 -0.90
CA GLU A 874 28.97 -26.81 -0.25
C GLU A 874 28.58 -26.68 1.23
N ASN A 875 28.93 -25.57 1.90
CA ASN A 875 28.51 -25.25 3.26
C ASN A 875 27.01 -24.91 3.45
N ASP A 876 26.23 -24.56 2.43
CA ASP A 876 24.79 -24.31 2.61
C ASP A 876 23.86 -25.42 2.08
N LEU A 877 24.38 -26.38 1.29
CA LEU A 877 23.59 -27.54 0.85
C LEU A 877 23.35 -28.54 2.00
N GLN A 878 24.18 -28.51 3.04
CA GLN A 878 23.99 -29.28 4.27
C GLN A 878 22.87 -28.73 5.19
N LYS A 879 22.22 -27.60 4.84
CA LYS A 879 21.04 -27.08 5.54
C LYS A 879 19.71 -27.36 4.84
N CYS A 880 19.72 -27.94 3.63
CA CYS A 880 18.50 -28.16 2.84
C CYS A 880 18.16 -29.64 2.54
N ALA A 881 18.95 -30.61 2.99
CA ALA A 881 18.63 -32.03 2.87
C ALA A 881 18.24 -32.65 4.22
N ILE A 882 16.95 -32.61 4.55
CA ILE A 882 16.28 -33.70 5.29
C ILE A 882 14.99 -33.98 4.52
N GLN A 883 15.04 -34.98 3.65
CA GLN A 883 13.86 -35.58 3.03
C GLN A 883 13.57 -36.91 3.71
N GLU A 884 12.30 -37.08 4.06
CA GLU A 884 11.47 -38.28 3.93
C GLU A 884 12.19 -39.63 3.67
N GLY A 885 11.98 -40.61 4.56
CA GLY A 885 12.14 -42.03 4.26
C GLY A 885 12.27 -42.94 5.48
N GLU A 886 11.27 -43.79 5.70
CA GLU A 886 11.19 -44.87 6.70
C GLU A 886 12.15 -46.06 6.41
N GLU A 887 12.27 -46.92 7.44
CA GLU A 887 12.72 -48.33 7.48
C GLU A 887 14.23 -48.66 7.59
N SER A 888 14.60 -48.94 8.86
CA SER A 888 15.46 -50.01 9.41
C SER A 888 16.33 -50.89 8.49
N GLU A 889 17.61 -51.02 8.81
CA GLU A 889 18.19 -52.15 9.57
C GLU A 889 19.70 -51.94 9.84
N THR A 890 20.09 -52.20 11.08
CA THR A 890 21.38 -52.67 11.64
C THR A 890 22.74 -52.33 10.99
N GLY A 891 23.67 -51.81 11.80
CA GLY A 891 25.11 -51.99 11.57
C GLY A 891 26.00 -51.02 12.34
N GLU A 892 26.67 -51.52 13.38
CA GLU A 892 27.61 -50.84 14.29
C GLU A 892 28.92 -50.38 13.60
N LEU A 893 29.57 -49.31 14.11
CA LEU A 893 30.97 -49.27 14.63
C LEU A 893 31.68 -47.88 14.52
N SER A 894 32.10 -47.40 15.70
CA SER A 894 33.30 -46.63 16.15
C SER A 894 34.04 -45.57 15.30
N GLU A 895 34.23 -44.41 15.96
CA GLU A 895 35.48 -43.63 16.22
C GLU A 895 36.70 -43.77 15.30
N ASP A 896 37.15 -42.66 14.68
CA ASP A 896 38.34 -41.87 15.07
C ASP A 896 38.77 -40.88 13.96
N ASP A 897 39.62 -39.91 14.35
CA ASP A 897 40.67 -39.26 13.53
C ASP A 897 40.35 -38.02 12.64
N PHE A 898 40.68 -36.81 13.12
CA PHE A 898 41.98 -36.14 12.87
C PHE A 898 42.00 -34.65 13.27
N SER A 899 43.01 -34.30 14.06
CA SER A 899 43.48 -32.96 14.40
C SER A 899 44.20 -32.25 13.24
N GLY A 900 44.10 -30.92 13.14
CA GLY A 900 44.93 -30.12 12.23
C GLY A 900 44.90 -28.62 12.52
N THR A 901 45.88 -28.15 13.28
CA THR A 901 46.23 -26.76 13.62
C THR A 901 46.81 -26.00 12.41
N ILE A 902 46.55 -24.69 12.28
CA ILE A 902 47.34 -23.78 11.41
C ILE A 902 47.76 -22.54 12.20
N ASP A 903 49.08 -22.31 12.20
CA ASP A 903 49.84 -21.21 12.78
C ASP A 903 49.84 -19.96 11.89
N VAL A 904 49.99 -18.79 12.51
CA VAL A 904 50.12 -17.48 11.86
C VAL A 904 51.39 -16.81 12.38
N ALA A 905 52.34 -16.47 11.51
CA ALA A 905 53.23 -15.32 11.73
C ALA A 905 54.10 -14.99 10.50
N GLY A 906 54.14 -13.69 10.17
CA GLY A 906 55.38 -13.02 9.77
C GLY A 906 55.33 -12.31 8.42
N MET A 907 55.22 -10.98 8.44
CA MET A 907 55.98 -10.09 7.56
C MET A 907 55.86 -8.63 8.01
N ASP A 908 56.94 -8.14 8.63
CA ASP A 908 57.31 -6.72 8.73
C ASP A 908 58.27 -6.38 7.58
N GLY A 909 58.26 -5.13 7.12
CA GLY A 909 59.30 -4.61 6.24
C GLY A 909 59.01 -3.20 5.72
N ALA A 910 59.54 -2.20 6.42
CA ALA A 910 59.42 -0.77 6.15
C ALA A 910 60.22 -0.27 4.93
N ALA A 911 59.69 0.77 4.28
CA ALA A 911 60.40 1.97 3.79
C ALA A 911 59.38 3.10 3.60
#